data_AF-A0A7C2XVE2-F1
#
_entry.id   AF-A0A7C2XVE2-F1
#
_cell.length_a   1.000
_cell.length_b   1.000
_cell.length_c   1.000
_cell.angle_alpha   90.00
_cell.angle_beta   90.00
_cell.angle_gamma   90.00
#
_symmetry.space_group_name_H-M   'P 1'
#
loop_
_entity.id
_entity.type
_entity.pdbx_description
1 polymer ?
#
loop_
_entity_poly.entity_id
_entity_poly.type
_entity_poly.pdbx_seq_one_letter_code
_entity_poly.pdbx_strand_id
1 'polypeptide(L)'
;MSMRMDDKQLHEVLTVLPNRRQDMATAKGRAGDGHSTQRPPEVSIAIINWSPPRLLENCLNSIYSTPCPVDFEVVVVDDSAMIGKVESLQQRFPETKFITTARHHGVAAARNQALQAAAGDFILLLDANIRLTPDSIAELVAFIKSTPEAGIVGAKIVDAAGNLQLSCRRFPTILTPLLRRLQFIPFVRKSRWLQEQMMADWDHQSTAEVDYVLGACQLIRREVIEEVGWLDEKFFYGPEDADYCLRAHAHGWKVFYCPQVTVVYHQQRRAGNFLRAKSWKRFWANLYFFQKHGYLFNAKSRDYAIIMPRAIERALLFLSDFTAIVGSYLIWAWVRGKFGLFTITDPIELLASALLMFAFWFLPFLFFGLYRTWYAHSRFDELVTLVKTVFFGVILIFLFTAEVQDLTTPPKFSRLLFVTYWILMTFMVANGRMVLRTVQRRMLESGIGMRRTLIVGWNDKARGLLDKVNRFPALGHRVVGFIAVRPPKAHQAYGDVPVLGAIHEMNRLIQHEQIENVLIALEISQQREMTEAVNQCTGFPVTIKIIPDLYSIVMGQARTNQIYGFPLIEIFPEIMPLWERRFKRLIDLAFATAILALGSPIWLILALLIKLDSRGPVFYRQERVGKDGRIFSIIKFRTMMQNAEQLTGPKWAEKDDPRITRAGRFMRKWRLDEFPQFLNVLRGEMSLVGPRPERPFFVEKLKKEVPFYLRRLKVQPGITGWAQVKGTYDNTIEDVKQKLQYDFFYVENMSLAMDFKILLNTLYVMLAGKGQ
;
A
#
# COMPACT_ATOMS: atom_id res chain seq x y z
N MET A 1 16.96 -32.52 9.88
CA MET A 1 18.27 -32.28 10.50
C MET A 1 18.25 -30.84 10.99
N SER A 2 18.17 -30.71 12.31
CA SER A 2 17.80 -29.50 13.04
C SER A 2 19.05 -28.73 13.44
N MET A 3 19.09 -27.42 13.18
CA MET A 3 19.83 -26.48 14.02
C MET A 3 18.92 -25.28 14.29
N ARG A 4 18.13 -25.42 15.36
CA ARG A 4 17.55 -24.27 16.09
C ARG A 4 18.72 -23.62 16.85
N MET A 5 18.98 -22.33 16.61
CA MET A 5 19.86 -21.55 17.46
C MET A 5 19.14 -21.28 18.79
N ASP A 6 19.86 -21.54 19.87
CA ASP A 6 19.47 -21.41 21.27
C ASP A 6 19.43 -19.92 21.69
N ASP A 7 18.53 -19.53 22.59
CA ASP A 7 18.30 -18.13 22.99
C ASP A 7 19.53 -17.49 23.68
N LYS A 8 20.52 -18.29 24.07
CA LYS A 8 21.84 -17.81 24.50
C LYS A 8 22.71 -17.24 23.36
N GLN A 9 22.54 -17.71 22.12
CA GLN A 9 23.28 -17.19 20.96
C GLN A 9 22.72 -15.85 20.44
N LEU A 10 21.44 -15.55 20.69
CA LEU A 10 20.87 -14.24 20.36
C LEU A 10 21.40 -13.15 21.30
N HIS A 11 21.68 -13.51 22.55
CA HIS A 11 22.31 -12.59 23.50
C HIS A 11 23.78 -12.35 23.18
N GLU A 12 24.48 -13.35 22.64
CA GLU A 12 25.87 -13.24 22.15
C GLU A 12 25.98 -12.35 20.89
N VAL A 13 25.01 -12.36 19.98
CA VAL A 13 25.00 -11.45 18.81
C VAL A 13 24.77 -9.99 19.20
N LEU A 14 24.16 -9.73 20.37
CA LEU A 14 24.06 -8.40 20.98
C LEU A 14 25.22 -8.05 21.94
N THR A 15 26.20 -8.95 22.14
CA THR A 15 27.41 -8.71 22.95
C THR A 15 28.73 -8.79 22.19
N VAL A 16 28.73 -8.88 20.86
CA VAL A 16 29.93 -8.64 20.03
C VAL A 16 29.91 -7.21 19.46
N LEU A 17 29.83 -6.23 20.35
CA LEU A 17 30.58 -4.98 20.14
C LEU A 17 31.84 -5.15 21.00
N PRO A 18 33.06 -5.18 20.42
CA PRO A 18 34.24 -5.13 21.27
C PRO A 18 34.13 -3.86 22.10
N ASN A 19 34.23 -4.02 23.41
CA ASN A 19 34.24 -2.94 24.38
C ASN A 19 35.54 -2.12 24.18
N ARG A 20 35.60 -1.36 23.08
CA ARG A 20 36.72 -0.51 22.66
C ARG A 20 36.95 0.68 23.60
N ARG A 21 36.21 0.76 24.72
CA ARG A 21 36.52 1.66 25.83
C ARG A 21 37.82 1.27 26.55
N GLN A 22 38.23 -0.01 26.56
CA GLN A 22 39.48 -0.43 27.22
C GLN A 22 40.73 -0.38 26.33
N ASP A 23 40.59 -0.58 25.01
CA ASP A 23 41.73 -0.56 24.09
C ASP A 23 42.19 0.87 23.72
N MET A 24 41.29 1.86 23.77
CA MET A 24 41.68 3.28 23.63
C MET A 24 42.23 3.88 24.93
N ALA A 25 41.84 3.35 26.09
CA ALA A 25 42.39 3.79 27.38
C ALA A 25 43.83 3.28 27.59
N THR A 26 44.17 2.09 27.05
CA THR A 26 45.52 1.52 27.12
C THR A 26 46.50 2.11 26.11
N ALA A 27 46.02 2.66 24.98
CA ALA A 27 46.84 3.43 24.04
C ALA A 27 47.25 4.82 24.58
N LYS A 28 46.51 5.38 25.56
CA LYS A 28 46.89 6.63 26.27
C LYS A 28 47.99 6.46 27.32
N GLY A 29 48.39 5.22 27.66
CA GLY A 29 49.35 4.92 28.73
C GLY A 29 50.80 4.69 28.31
N ARG A 30 51.12 4.70 27.00
CA ARG A 30 52.49 4.45 26.49
C ARG A 30 52.81 5.33 25.29
N ALA A 31 52.89 6.63 25.53
CA ALA A 31 53.59 7.57 24.65
C ALA A 31 54.03 8.77 25.50
N GLY A 32 54.99 8.52 26.39
CA GLY A 32 55.88 9.58 26.83
C GLY A 32 56.96 9.71 25.77
N ASP A 33 56.90 10.78 24.98
CA ASP A 33 58.06 11.63 24.65
C ASP A 33 57.60 12.76 23.71
N GLY A 34 58.07 13.96 24.02
CA GLY A 34 57.32 15.21 23.85
C GLY A 34 57.01 15.62 22.42
N HIS A 35 55.80 16.17 22.23
CA HIS A 35 55.42 17.10 21.16
C HIS A 35 54.43 18.14 21.73
N SER A 36 54.52 19.36 21.23
CA SER A 36 53.92 20.61 21.72
C SER A 36 52.45 20.54 22.15
N THR A 37 52.16 21.12 23.33
CA THR A 37 50.81 21.43 23.84
C THR A 37 50.17 22.59 23.06
N GLN A 38 49.67 22.32 21.85
CA GLN A 38 48.72 23.22 21.18
C GLN A 38 47.30 22.76 21.52
N ARG A 39 46.45 23.70 21.94
CA ARG A 39 45.02 23.46 22.19
C ARG A 39 44.39 22.98 20.86
N PRO A 40 43.53 21.95 20.86
CA PRO A 40 42.87 21.51 19.63
C PRO A 40 42.03 22.65 19.04
N PRO A 41 41.97 22.77 17.71
CA PRO A 41 41.19 23.82 17.05
C PRO A 41 39.71 23.64 17.32
N GLU A 42 38.92 24.70 17.21
CA GLU A 42 37.48 24.59 17.42
C GLU A 42 36.80 23.85 16.25
N VAL A 43 37.27 24.09 15.01
CA VAL A 43 36.72 23.47 13.79
C VAL A 43 37.82 22.78 12.98
N SER A 44 37.56 21.55 12.55
CA SER A 44 38.35 20.90 11.50
C SER A 44 37.60 20.93 10.17
N ILE A 45 38.15 21.60 9.17
CA ILE A 45 37.59 21.65 7.81
C ILE A 45 38.17 20.47 7.02
N ALA A 46 37.35 19.45 6.81
CA ALA A 46 37.70 18.21 6.13
C ALA A 46 37.26 18.26 4.66
N ILE A 47 38.21 18.51 3.77
CA ILE A 47 37.98 18.69 2.33
C ILE A 47 38.31 17.42 1.57
N ILE A 48 37.40 16.99 0.69
CA ILE A 48 37.65 15.84 -0.21
C ILE A 48 37.78 16.31 -1.63
N ASN A 49 38.89 15.94 -2.25
CA ASN A 49 39.18 16.28 -3.62
C ASN A 49 39.13 15.05 -4.55
N TRP A 50 38.23 15.12 -5.53
CA TRP A 50 38.22 14.29 -6.75
C TRP A 50 38.34 15.15 -8.02
N SER A 51 38.49 16.46 -7.85
CA SER A 51 38.32 17.48 -8.88
C SER A 51 39.66 17.92 -9.47
N PRO A 52 39.67 18.66 -10.59
CA PRO A 52 40.86 19.34 -11.07
C PRO A 52 41.44 20.29 -9.99
N PRO A 53 42.76 20.52 -9.95
CA PRO A 53 43.42 21.29 -8.88
C PRO A 53 42.86 22.70 -8.72
N ARG A 54 42.44 23.34 -9.81
CA ARG A 54 41.85 24.68 -9.83
C ARG A 54 40.62 24.81 -8.93
N LEU A 55 39.80 23.76 -8.79
CA LEU A 55 38.61 23.81 -7.94
C LEU A 55 39.00 23.77 -6.46
N LEU A 56 39.93 22.87 -6.10
CA LEU A 56 40.48 22.80 -4.76
C LEU A 56 41.18 24.11 -4.37
N GLU A 57 41.94 24.71 -5.28
CA GLU A 57 42.59 26.00 -5.07
C GLU A 57 41.57 27.11 -4.78
N ASN A 58 40.47 27.18 -5.53
CA ASN A 58 39.39 28.14 -5.28
C ASN A 58 38.71 27.90 -3.92
N CYS A 59 38.54 26.65 -3.53
CA CYS A 59 37.99 26.26 -2.23
C CYS A 59 38.90 26.73 -1.09
N LEU A 60 40.21 26.41 -1.16
CA LEU A 60 41.21 26.83 -0.16
C LEU A 60 41.33 28.35 -0.09
N ASN A 61 41.39 29.04 -1.24
CA ASN A 61 41.39 30.50 -1.27
C ASN A 61 40.15 31.07 -0.55
N SER A 62 38.97 30.47 -0.72
CA SER A 62 37.76 30.96 -0.04
C SER A 62 37.77 30.79 1.48
N ILE A 63 38.58 29.86 1.99
CA ILE A 63 38.76 29.64 3.43
C ILE A 63 39.77 30.64 3.98
N TYR A 64 40.96 30.73 3.35
CA TYR A 64 42.06 31.54 3.88
C TYR A 64 41.99 33.04 3.53
N SER A 65 41.26 33.45 2.49
CA SER A 65 41.18 34.88 2.12
C SER A 65 40.24 35.70 2.99
N THR A 66 39.42 35.06 3.83
CA THR A 66 38.45 35.75 4.70
C THR A 66 38.84 35.55 6.15
N PRO A 67 38.96 36.61 6.97
CA PRO A 67 39.20 36.48 8.40
C PRO A 67 38.08 35.65 9.04
N CYS A 68 38.43 34.56 9.73
CA CYS A 68 37.47 33.74 10.46
C CYS A 68 37.62 34.01 11.98
N PRO A 69 36.54 34.33 12.71
CA PRO A 69 36.59 34.54 14.15
C PRO A 69 36.71 33.24 14.95
N VAL A 70 36.67 32.08 14.28
CA VAL A 70 36.74 30.75 14.88
C VAL A 70 38.09 30.12 14.55
N ASP A 71 38.74 29.50 15.53
CA ASP A 71 39.99 28.78 15.31
C ASP A 71 39.74 27.50 14.51
N PHE A 72 40.48 27.30 13.42
CA PHE A 72 40.26 26.19 12.51
C PHE A 72 41.56 25.55 12.00
N GLU A 73 41.48 24.27 11.68
CA GLU A 73 42.46 23.58 10.86
C GLU A 73 41.84 23.10 9.55
N VAL A 74 42.67 22.88 8.52
CA VAL A 74 42.21 22.36 7.23
C VAL A 74 42.92 21.03 6.95
N VAL A 75 42.13 20.00 6.66
CA VAL A 75 42.59 18.66 6.25
C VAL A 75 42.05 18.38 4.86
N VAL A 76 42.94 18.14 3.89
CA VAL A 76 42.58 17.80 2.51
C VAL A 76 42.93 16.35 2.23
N VAL A 77 41.94 15.54 1.83
CA VAL A 77 42.15 14.18 1.33
C VAL A 77 42.01 14.20 -0.20
N ASP A 78 43.12 13.93 -0.92
CA ASP A 78 43.11 13.80 -2.37
C ASP A 78 42.98 12.32 -2.79
N ASP A 79 41.78 11.93 -3.21
CA ASP A 79 41.43 10.58 -3.69
C ASP A 79 41.49 10.48 -5.23
N SER A 80 42.27 11.36 -5.87
CA SER A 80 42.23 11.57 -7.33
C SER A 80 43.07 10.58 -8.16
N ALA A 81 43.70 9.59 -7.51
CA ALA A 81 44.54 8.53 -8.10
C ALA A 81 45.72 9.02 -8.98
N MET A 82 46.04 10.31 -8.94
CA MET A 82 47.11 10.94 -9.72
C MET A 82 48.16 11.54 -8.78
N ILE A 83 49.30 10.85 -8.63
CA ILE A 83 50.43 11.31 -7.81
C ILE A 83 50.97 12.64 -8.38
N GLY A 84 51.29 13.60 -7.51
CA GLY A 84 51.89 14.90 -7.87
C GLY A 84 50.91 16.03 -8.19
N LYS A 85 49.60 15.76 -8.22
CA LYS A 85 48.57 16.73 -8.63
C LYS A 85 48.38 17.91 -7.67
N VAL A 86 48.77 17.76 -6.40
CA VAL A 86 48.50 18.72 -5.31
C VAL A 86 49.79 19.31 -4.72
N GLU A 87 50.97 18.94 -5.24
CA GLU A 87 52.26 19.39 -4.71
C GLU A 87 52.43 20.91 -4.78
N SER A 88 51.99 21.54 -5.87
CA SER A 88 51.99 23.00 -5.99
C SER A 88 51.05 23.69 -5.00
N LEU A 89 49.97 23.02 -4.59
CA LEU A 89 49.03 23.54 -3.59
C LEU A 89 49.57 23.35 -2.16
N GLN A 90 50.31 22.27 -1.90
CA GLN A 90 51.01 22.07 -0.63
C GLN A 90 52.02 23.19 -0.34
N GLN A 91 52.75 23.63 -1.37
CA GLN A 91 53.70 24.75 -1.23
C GLN A 91 52.98 26.08 -0.99
N ARG A 92 51.80 26.27 -1.56
CA ARG A 92 51.04 27.53 -1.47
C ARG A 92 50.22 27.66 -0.19
N PHE A 93 49.82 26.53 0.41
CA PHE A 93 49.03 26.47 1.64
C PHE A 93 49.72 25.56 2.66
N PRO A 94 50.88 25.97 3.22
CA PRO A 94 51.66 25.13 4.12
C PRO A 94 50.95 24.80 5.44
N GLU A 95 50.01 25.64 5.86
CA GLU A 95 49.11 25.40 7.00
C GLU A 95 48.04 24.31 6.79
N THR A 96 47.82 23.84 5.56
CA THR A 96 46.86 22.77 5.27
C THR A 96 47.50 21.38 5.38
N LYS A 97 46.86 20.46 6.10
CA LYS A 97 47.29 19.06 6.18
C LYS A 97 46.79 18.30 4.95
N PHE A 98 47.70 17.84 4.09
CA PHE A 98 47.35 17.06 2.91
C PHE A 98 47.59 15.56 3.12
N ILE A 99 46.57 14.75 2.80
CA ILE A 99 46.60 13.29 2.81
C ILE A 99 46.40 12.83 1.36
N THR A 100 47.42 12.24 0.76
CA THR A 100 47.36 11.71 -0.61
C THR A 100 47.23 10.19 -0.58
N THR A 101 46.35 9.65 -1.43
CA THR A 101 46.17 8.20 -1.55
C THR A 101 46.55 7.71 -2.95
N ALA A 102 47.24 6.58 -3.00
CA ALA A 102 47.72 5.98 -4.26
C ALA A 102 46.61 5.31 -5.10
N ARG A 103 45.42 5.10 -4.53
CA ARG A 103 44.26 4.46 -5.17
C ARG A 103 42.99 5.18 -4.78
N HIS A 104 41.97 5.11 -5.65
CA HIS A 104 40.65 5.69 -5.39
C HIS A 104 39.83 4.79 -4.45
N HIS A 105 39.65 5.21 -3.19
CA HIS A 105 38.97 4.42 -2.16
C HIS A 105 37.45 4.66 -2.12
N GLY A 106 36.96 5.76 -2.72
CA GLY A 106 35.54 6.09 -2.71
C GLY A 106 35.18 7.09 -1.63
N VAL A 107 33.98 7.67 -1.75
CA VAL A 107 33.61 8.89 -0.98
C VAL A 107 33.59 8.65 0.52
N ALA A 108 32.98 7.54 0.98
CA ALA A 108 32.88 7.23 2.40
C ALA A 108 34.27 6.97 3.04
N ALA A 109 35.14 6.23 2.35
CA ALA A 109 36.49 5.95 2.84
C ALA A 109 37.36 7.22 2.90
N ALA A 110 37.29 8.08 1.87
CA ALA A 110 37.98 9.38 1.88
C ALA A 110 37.48 10.30 3.02
N ARG A 111 36.17 10.30 3.30
CA ARG A 111 35.61 10.99 4.47
C ARG A 111 36.14 10.44 5.76
N ASN A 112 36.18 9.11 5.92
CA ASN A 112 36.71 8.51 7.13
C ASN A 112 38.17 8.90 7.37
N GLN A 113 39.00 8.95 6.33
CA GLN A 113 40.39 9.44 6.46
C GLN A 113 40.44 10.89 6.94
N ALA A 114 39.59 11.76 6.38
CA ALA A 114 39.54 13.16 6.78
C ALA A 114 39.04 13.31 8.24
N LEU A 115 37.99 12.56 8.62
CA LEU A 115 37.44 12.56 9.97
C LEU A 115 38.45 12.02 11.01
N GLN A 116 39.29 11.04 10.64
CA GLN A 116 40.33 10.49 11.51
C GLN A 116 41.46 11.49 11.78
N ALA A 117 41.79 12.33 10.80
CA ALA A 117 42.84 13.34 10.92
C ALA A 117 42.35 14.66 11.55
N ALA A 118 41.05 14.85 11.68
CA ALA A 118 40.42 16.01 12.29
C ALA A 118 40.52 15.99 13.83
N ALA A 119 40.99 17.07 14.44
CA ALA A 119 41.17 17.24 15.88
C ALA A 119 40.14 18.15 16.58
N GLY A 120 39.35 18.92 15.83
CA GLY A 120 38.44 19.93 16.39
C GLY A 120 37.08 19.43 16.85
N ASP A 121 36.43 20.20 17.72
CA ASP A 121 35.15 19.86 18.36
C ASP A 121 33.99 19.77 17.34
N PHE A 122 34.07 20.55 16.27
CA PHE A 122 33.18 20.48 15.12
C PHE A 122 33.95 20.15 13.85
N ILE A 123 33.39 19.28 13.01
CA ILE A 123 34.02 18.85 11.77
C ILE A 123 33.15 19.31 10.59
N LEU A 124 33.70 20.18 9.75
CA LEU A 124 33.06 20.65 8.53
C LEU A 124 33.49 19.80 7.34
N LEU A 125 32.64 18.87 6.91
CA LEU A 125 32.84 18.12 5.67
C LEU A 125 32.53 19.01 4.46
N LEU A 126 33.48 19.11 3.53
CA LEU A 126 33.40 20.00 2.38
C LEU A 126 33.87 19.30 1.09
N ASP A 127 33.11 19.42 0.00
CA ASP A 127 33.59 19.00 -1.32
C ASP A 127 34.53 20.08 -1.91
N ALA A 128 35.62 19.68 -2.56
CA ALA A 128 36.63 20.60 -3.11
C ALA A 128 36.13 21.55 -4.24
N ASN A 129 34.86 21.45 -4.64
CA ASN A 129 34.24 22.33 -5.63
C ASN A 129 33.19 23.29 -5.04
N ILE A 130 33.15 23.39 -3.70
CA ILE A 130 32.42 24.40 -2.96
C ILE A 130 33.33 25.59 -2.70
N ARG A 131 32.77 26.79 -2.84
CA ARG A 131 33.33 28.06 -2.39
C ARG A 131 32.48 28.56 -1.22
N LEU A 132 33.12 28.82 -0.09
CA LEU A 132 32.45 29.42 1.08
C LEU A 132 32.25 30.92 0.86
N THR A 133 31.12 31.46 1.34
CA THR A 133 30.94 32.91 1.46
C THR A 133 31.55 33.41 2.77
N PRO A 134 31.82 34.72 2.90
CA PRO A 134 32.26 35.29 4.18
C PRO A 134 31.35 34.86 5.33
N ASP A 135 31.94 34.68 6.51
CA ASP A 135 31.29 34.30 7.77
C ASP A 135 30.58 32.93 7.81
N SER A 136 30.53 32.18 6.70
CA SER A 136 29.83 30.88 6.61
C SER A 136 30.21 29.91 7.74
N ILE A 137 31.51 29.79 8.04
CA ILE A 137 32.01 28.87 9.07
C ILE A 137 31.54 29.32 10.45
N ALA A 138 31.70 30.61 10.76
CA ALA A 138 31.34 31.18 12.05
C ALA A 138 29.84 31.06 12.31
N GLU A 139 29.00 31.30 11.29
CA GLU A 139 27.55 31.16 11.39
C GLU A 139 27.10 29.71 11.61
N LEU A 140 27.69 28.74 10.89
CA LEU A 140 27.37 27.31 11.11
C LEU A 140 27.73 26.87 12.53
N VAL A 141 28.88 27.32 13.04
CA VAL A 141 29.36 27.01 14.39
C VAL A 141 28.47 27.68 15.44
N ALA A 142 28.10 28.95 15.25
CA ALA A 142 27.17 29.66 16.13
C ALA A 142 25.79 28.97 16.16
N PHE A 143 25.30 28.52 15.01
CA PHE A 143 24.04 27.80 14.91
C PHE A 143 24.08 26.46 15.65
N ILE A 144 25.10 25.62 15.39
CA ILE A 144 25.18 24.32 16.03
C ILE A 144 25.36 24.47 17.54
N LYS A 145 26.17 25.43 18.02
CA LYS A 145 26.33 25.72 19.45
C LYS A 145 25.05 26.18 20.14
N SER A 146 24.25 27.01 19.47
CA SER A 146 22.97 27.49 20.02
C SER A 146 21.85 26.43 19.99
N THR A 147 22.05 25.32 19.27
CA THR A 147 21.08 24.22 19.14
C THR A 147 21.68 22.90 19.64
N PRO A 148 21.59 22.57 20.95
CA PRO A 148 22.25 21.40 21.53
C PRO A 148 21.85 20.05 20.89
N GLU A 149 20.61 19.95 20.43
CA GLU A 149 20.06 18.75 19.76
C GLU A 149 20.52 18.59 18.30
N ALA A 150 21.12 19.62 17.70
CA ALA A 150 21.63 19.57 16.33
C ALA A 150 22.97 18.82 16.29
N GLY A 151 22.94 17.57 15.87
CA GLY A 151 24.16 16.78 15.65
C GLY A 151 24.84 17.08 14.32
N ILE A 152 24.04 17.40 13.30
CA ILE A 152 24.47 17.61 11.93
C ILE A 152 23.75 18.83 11.36
N VAL A 153 24.49 19.72 10.70
CA VAL A 153 23.95 20.93 10.08
C VAL A 153 24.44 21.06 8.65
N GLY A 154 23.52 21.29 7.70
CA GLY A 154 23.85 21.55 6.30
C GLY A 154 23.52 22.98 5.89
N ALA A 155 24.32 23.54 4.98
CA ALA A 155 24.12 24.88 4.42
C ALA A 155 23.22 24.88 3.16
N LYS A 156 22.72 26.06 2.80
CA LYS A 156 22.11 26.32 1.49
C LYS A 156 23.18 26.30 0.41
N ILE A 157 22.97 25.53 -0.64
CA ILE A 157 23.90 25.44 -1.77
C ILE A 157 23.28 26.10 -2.98
N VAL A 158 24.01 27.02 -3.60
CA VAL A 158 23.63 27.67 -4.86
C VAL A 158 24.67 27.38 -5.93
N ASP A 159 24.27 27.36 -7.20
CA ASP A 159 25.24 27.31 -8.29
C ASP A 159 25.87 28.69 -8.56
N ALA A 160 26.84 28.75 -9.47
CA ALA A 160 27.51 30.00 -9.84
C ALA A 160 26.58 31.07 -10.44
N ALA A 161 25.36 30.70 -10.87
CA ALA A 161 24.35 31.62 -11.37
C ALA A 161 23.31 32.01 -10.28
N GLY A 162 23.49 31.54 -9.05
CA GLY A 162 22.59 31.81 -7.92
C GLY A 162 21.37 30.89 -7.85
N ASN A 163 21.26 29.86 -8.69
CA ASN A 163 20.14 28.94 -8.63
C ASN A 163 20.32 27.95 -7.46
N LEU A 164 19.22 27.68 -6.75
CA LEU A 164 19.20 26.74 -5.63
C LEU A 164 19.54 25.32 -6.08
N GLN A 165 20.51 24.69 -5.41
CA GLN A 165 20.77 23.27 -5.48
C GLN A 165 20.21 22.60 -4.21
N LEU A 166 19.22 21.73 -4.40
CA LEU A 166 18.52 21.03 -3.30
C LEU A 166 19.51 20.20 -2.45
N SER A 167 19.94 20.77 -1.32
CA SER A 167 20.94 20.25 -0.39
C SER A 167 20.36 19.53 0.82
N CYS A 168 19.07 19.71 1.14
CA CYS A 168 18.31 18.88 2.08
C CYS A 168 17.31 17.98 1.34
N ARG A 169 17.07 16.77 1.85
CA ARG A 169 16.19 15.78 1.22
C ARG A 169 15.54 14.85 2.24
N ARG A 170 14.49 14.15 1.79
CA ARG A 170 13.90 13.01 2.51
C ARG A 170 14.66 11.73 2.25
N PHE A 171 14.71 10.82 3.22
CA PHE A 171 15.39 9.52 3.07
C PHE A 171 14.96 8.79 1.79
N PRO A 172 15.91 8.21 1.03
CA PRO A 172 15.59 7.59 -0.25
C PRO A 172 14.66 6.38 -0.06
N THR A 173 13.72 6.20 -1.00
CA THR A 173 12.88 5.01 -1.16
C THR A 173 13.35 4.18 -2.36
N ILE A 174 12.85 2.95 -2.54
CA ILE A 174 13.27 2.10 -3.68
C ILE A 174 12.93 2.72 -5.05
N LEU A 175 11.91 3.58 -5.09
CA LEU A 175 11.51 4.31 -6.29
C LEU A 175 12.38 5.54 -6.52
N THR A 176 13.02 6.09 -5.49
CA THR A 176 13.79 7.34 -5.57
C THR A 176 14.93 7.27 -6.60
N PRO A 177 15.77 6.21 -6.65
CA PRO A 177 16.79 6.07 -7.69
C PRO A 177 16.22 6.03 -9.11
N LEU A 178 15.05 5.39 -9.30
CA LEU A 178 14.39 5.28 -10.59
C LEU A 178 13.77 6.62 -11.03
N LEU A 179 12.97 7.24 -10.15
CA LEU A 179 12.30 8.52 -10.43
C LEU A 179 13.30 9.64 -10.73
N ARG A 180 14.41 9.70 -9.97
CA ARG A 180 15.50 10.67 -10.23
C ARG A 180 16.15 10.47 -11.60
N ARG A 181 16.22 9.24 -12.11
CA ARG A 181 16.75 8.98 -13.46
C ARG A 181 15.75 9.40 -14.54
N LEU A 182 14.46 9.25 -14.27
CA LEU A 182 13.37 9.60 -15.18
C LEU A 182 12.95 11.07 -15.10
N GLN A 183 13.70 11.91 -14.36
CA GLN A 183 13.40 13.35 -14.20
C GLN A 183 13.44 14.16 -15.51
N PHE A 184 13.97 13.60 -16.61
CA PHE A 184 13.89 14.21 -17.93
C PHE A 184 12.46 14.18 -18.50
N ILE A 185 11.60 13.29 -18.00
CA ILE A 185 10.18 13.21 -18.36
C ILE A 185 9.41 14.28 -17.55
N PRO A 186 8.76 15.26 -18.19
CA PRO A 186 8.12 16.38 -17.48
C PRO A 186 7.10 15.97 -16.42
N PHE A 187 6.31 14.92 -16.70
CA PHE A 187 5.32 14.40 -15.74
C PHE A 187 5.97 13.79 -14.49
N VAL A 188 7.09 13.07 -14.66
CA VAL A 188 7.84 12.50 -13.53
C VAL A 188 8.51 13.61 -12.72
N ARG A 189 9.11 14.60 -13.40
CA ARG A 189 9.70 15.79 -12.76
C ARG A 189 8.70 16.53 -11.89
N LYS A 190 7.47 16.73 -12.38
CA LYS A 190 6.38 17.42 -11.67
C LYS A 190 5.58 16.49 -10.73
N SER A 191 5.94 15.21 -10.61
CA SER A 191 5.22 14.29 -9.74
C SER A 191 5.39 14.69 -8.28
N ARG A 192 4.29 14.69 -7.51
CA ARG A 192 4.32 15.01 -6.07
C ARG A 192 5.34 14.15 -5.31
N TRP A 193 5.44 12.87 -5.68
CA TRP A 193 6.40 11.94 -5.08
C TRP A 193 7.85 12.40 -5.25
N LEU A 194 8.27 12.78 -6.46
CA LEU A 194 9.65 13.21 -6.67
C LEU A 194 9.91 14.58 -6.04
N GLN A 195 8.94 15.51 -6.13
CA GLN A 195 9.05 16.84 -5.52
C GLN A 195 9.24 16.74 -4.00
N GLU A 196 8.37 15.99 -3.32
CA GLU A 196 8.41 15.77 -1.88
C GLU A 196 9.70 15.07 -1.43
N GLN A 197 10.13 14.02 -2.16
CA GLN A 197 11.37 13.30 -1.87
C GLN A 197 12.62 14.19 -2.02
N MET A 198 12.63 15.05 -3.03
CA MET A 198 13.70 16.02 -3.26
C MET A 198 13.55 17.27 -2.40
N MET A 199 12.46 17.39 -1.63
CA MET A 199 12.05 18.59 -0.91
C MET A 199 12.03 19.83 -1.83
N ALA A 200 11.67 19.66 -3.10
CA ALA A 200 11.72 20.72 -4.11
C ALA A 200 10.58 21.75 -3.94
N ASP A 201 9.47 21.34 -3.34
CA ASP A 201 8.29 22.14 -3.01
C ASP A 201 8.29 22.68 -1.57
N TRP A 202 9.41 22.53 -0.87
CA TRP A 202 9.60 22.97 0.51
C TRP A 202 10.18 24.39 0.58
N ASP A 203 9.98 25.07 1.72
CA ASP A 203 10.55 26.40 1.96
C ASP A 203 12.05 26.30 2.29
N HIS A 204 12.91 26.72 1.35
CA HIS A 204 14.36 26.73 1.50
C HIS A 204 14.91 28.04 2.11
N GLN A 205 14.05 28.87 2.70
CA GLN A 205 14.43 30.12 3.36
C GLN A 205 14.37 30.05 4.89
N SER A 206 13.66 29.06 5.45
CA SER A 206 13.56 28.86 6.90
C SER A 206 14.46 27.72 7.39
N THR A 207 15.02 27.91 8.60
CA THR A 207 15.74 26.84 9.30
C THR A 207 14.75 25.77 9.72
N ALA A 208 15.06 24.51 9.45
CA ALA A 208 14.24 23.41 9.93
C ALA A 208 15.04 22.12 10.11
N GLU A 209 14.45 21.24 10.91
CA GLU A 209 14.87 19.84 11.00
C GLU A 209 14.52 19.09 9.69
N VAL A 210 15.47 18.33 9.16
CA VAL A 210 15.34 17.58 7.90
C VAL A 210 15.83 16.13 8.07
N ASP A 211 15.48 15.24 7.15
CA ASP A 211 15.90 13.83 7.25
C ASP A 211 17.42 13.71 7.05
N TYR A 212 17.94 14.28 5.94
CA TYR A 212 19.38 14.38 5.72
C TYR A 212 19.77 15.59 4.86
N VAL A 213 21.02 16.00 4.99
CA VAL A 213 21.69 17.02 4.20
C VAL A 213 22.80 16.38 3.35
N LEU A 214 23.13 16.96 2.20
CA LEU A 214 24.22 16.46 1.36
C LEU A 214 25.57 16.75 2.02
N GLY A 215 26.48 15.78 2.00
CA GLY A 215 27.82 15.91 2.55
C GLY A 215 28.76 16.80 1.73
N ALA A 216 28.21 17.61 0.81
CA ALA A 216 28.98 18.61 0.08
C ALA A 216 29.37 19.80 0.98
N CYS A 217 28.54 20.12 1.97
CA CYS A 217 28.83 21.10 3.03
C CYS A 217 28.01 20.71 4.27
N GLN A 218 28.65 20.06 5.24
CA GLN A 218 28.00 19.47 6.40
C GLN A 218 28.87 19.65 7.65
N LEU A 219 28.38 20.40 8.64
CA LEU A 219 29.01 20.55 9.95
C LEU A 219 28.49 19.44 10.88
N ILE A 220 29.40 18.72 11.54
CA ILE A 220 29.10 17.58 12.39
C ILE A 220 29.74 17.79 13.76
N ARG A 221 29.00 17.52 14.84
CA ARG A 221 29.57 17.48 16.20
C ARG A 221 30.48 16.26 16.36
N ARG A 222 31.62 16.42 17.05
CA ARG A 222 32.49 15.29 17.38
C ARG A 222 31.77 14.17 18.15
N GLU A 223 30.89 14.53 19.08
CA GLU A 223 30.04 13.62 19.84
C GLU A 223 29.25 12.65 18.94
N VAL A 224 28.73 13.14 17.80
CA VAL A 224 28.01 12.30 16.83
C VAL A 224 28.94 11.25 16.24
N ILE A 225 30.20 11.61 15.93
CA ILE A 225 31.18 10.67 15.37
C ILE A 225 31.55 9.60 16.41
N GLU A 226 31.69 10.00 17.68
CA GLU A 226 32.04 9.09 18.77
C GLU A 226 30.92 8.10 19.10
N GLU A 227 29.66 8.53 19.02
CA GLU A 227 28.49 7.68 19.28
C GLU A 227 28.08 6.84 18.07
N VAL A 228 27.98 7.46 16.88
CA VAL A 228 27.48 6.82 15.65
C VAL A 228 28.56 5.97 14.96
N GLY A 229 29.83 6.30 15.19
CA GLY A 229 30.98 5.73 14.50
C GLY A 229 31.18 6.27 13.09
N TRP A 230 32.12 5.70 12.34
CA TRP A 230 32.52 6.15 10.99
C TRP A 230 31.44 5.96 9.90
N LEU A 231 31.64 6.55 8.71
CA LEU A 231 30.81 6.26 7.53
C LEU A 231 31.03 4.83 7.05
N ASP A 232 29.98 4.18 6.52
CA ASP A 232 30.08 2.81 6.00
C ASP A 232 30.76 2.79 4.62
N GLU A 233 32.00 2.28 4.59
CA GLU A 233 32.85 2.26 3.40
C GLU A 233 32.34 1.37 2.26
N LYS A 234 31.33 0.52 2.52
CA LYS A 234 30.64 -0.21 1.44
C LYS A 234 29.90 0.74 0.48
N PHE A 235 29.59 1.96 0.92
CA PHE A 235 29.06 3.00 0.04
C PHE A 235 30.17 3.68 -0.76
N PHE A 236 30.48 3.10 -1.92
CA PHE A 236 31.50 3.66 -2.82
C PHE A 236 31.09 5.02 -3.43
N TYR A 237 29.80 5.22 -3.76
CA TYR A 237 29.28 6.46 -4.35
C TYR A 237 27.75 6.62 -4.17
N GLY A 238 27.33 7.31 -3.10
CA GLY A 238 25.92 7.51 -2.74
C GLY A 238 25.22 6.21 -2.30
N PRO A 239 24.30 6.24 -1.31
CA PRO A 239 23.85 7.37 -0.49
C PRO A 239 24.50 7.38 0.91
N GLU A 240 25.82 7.57 1.01
CA GLU A 240 26.55 7.60 2.29
C GLU A 240 26.04 8.68 3.25
N ASP A 241 25.67 9.86 2.73
CA ASP A 241 25.09 10.97 3.52
C ASP A 241 23.79 10.54 4.22
N ALA A 242 22.93 9.83 3.49
CA ALA A 242 21.65 9.39 4.00
C ALA A 242 21.82 8.28 5.05
N ASP A 243 22.78 7.37 4.85
CA ASP A 243 23.14 6.36 5.85
C ASP A 243 23.61 7.00 7.15
N TYR A 244 24.50 7.99 7.04
CA TYR A 244 25.10 8.62 8.21
C TYR A 244 24.07 9.42 9.01
N CYS A 245 23.28 10.26 8.35
CA CYS A 245 22.20 11.00 9.00
C CYS A 245 21.15 10.07 9.60
N LEU A 246 20.79 8.96 8.93
CA LEU A 246 19.83 8.00 9.48
C LEU A 246 20.35 7.35 10.77
N ARG A 247 21.64 6.99 10.82
CA ARG A 247 22.25 6.46 12.04
C ARG A 247 22.36 7.52 13.14
N ALA A 248 22.61 8.78 12.81
CA ALA A 248 22.58 9.88 13.78
C ALA A 248 21.18 10.07 14.38
N HIS A 249 20.13 10.08 13.55
CA HIS A 249 18.73 10.08 14.01
C HIS A 249 18.42 8.89 14.93
N ALA A 250 18.96 7.70 14.64
CA ALA A 250 18.77 6.51 15.49
C ALA A 250 19.41 6.63 16.89
N HIS A 251 20.42 7.51 17.05
CA HIS A 251 21.04 7.84 18.33
C HIS A 251 20.42 9.08 18.99
N GLY A 252 19.32 9.61 18.45
CA GLY A 252 18.59 10.74 19.03
C GLY A 252 19.06 12.12 18.56
N TRP A 253 20.09 12.19 17.70
CA TRP A 253 20.56 13.45 17.13
C TRP A 253 19.65 13.96 16.03
N LYS A 254 19.43 15.28 15.97
CA LYS A 254 18.68 15.92 14.89
C LYS A 254 19.60 16.45 13.80
N VAL A 255 19.06 16.51 12.59
CA VAL A 255 19.75 17.07 11.42
C VAL A 255 19.03 18.35 10.98
N PHE A 256 19.76 19.44 10.83
CA PHE A 256 19.20 20.75 10.49
C PHE A 256 19.68 21.27 9.14
N TYR A 257 18.80 21.98 8.45
CA TYR A 257 19.13 22.80 7.28
C TYR A 257 19.16 24.27 7.70
N CYS A 258 20.29 24.94 7.43
CA CYS A 258 20.56 26.33 7.80
C CYS A 258 20.65 27.19 6.54
N PRO A 259 19.56 27.87 6.13
CA PRO A 259 19.53 28.67 4.91
C PRO A 259 20.24 30.03 5.02
N GLN A 260 20.54 30.48 6.24
CA GLN A 260 21.30 31.70 6.49
C GLN A 260 22.70 31.59 5.87
N VAL A 261 23.31 30.40 6.00
CA VAL A 261 24.61 30.10 5.41
C VAL A 261 24.42 29.64 3.98
N THR A 262 24.92 30.44 3.03
CA THR A 262 24.86 30.13 1.59
C THR A 262 26.26 29.84 1.06
N VAL A 263 26.45 28.68 0.43
CA VAL A 263 27.74 28.31 -0.21
C VAL A 263 27.56 28.12 -1.72
N VAL A 264 28.61 28.42 -2.49
CA VAL A 264 28.56 28.42 -3.96
C VAL A 264 29.20 27.15 -4.51
N TYR A 265 28.50 26.46 -5.39
CA TYR A 265 28.94 25.22 -6.03
C TYR A 265 29.34 25.47 -7.48
N HIS A 266 30.63 25.32 -7.78
CA HIS A 266 31.21 25.75 -9.06
C HIS A 266 31.06 24.77 -10.23
N GLN A 267 30.51 23.56 -10.03
CA GLN A 267 30.32 22.60 -11.13
C GLN A 267 29.15 21.62 -10.91
N GLN A 268 27.99 21.87 -11.54
CA GLN A 268 26.83 20.97 -11.49
C GLN A 268 27.21 19.50 -11.81
N ARG A 269 26.82 18.57 -10.93
CA ARG A 269 26.88 17.12 -11.21
C ARG A 269 26.01 16.83 -12.44
N ARG A 270 26.63 16.72 -13.63
CA ARG A 270 25.91 16.27 -14.84
C ARG A 270 25.37 14.86 -14.62
N ALA A 271 24.08 14.66 -14.90
CA ALA A 271 23.49 13.32 -14.94
C ALA A 271 24.19 12.52 -16.04
N GLY A 272 24.97 11.49 -15.67
CA GLY A 272 25.62 10.61 -16.62
C GLY A 272 24.63 9.69 -17.32
N ASN A 273 24.93 9.33 -18.57
CA ASN A 273 24.16 8.36 -19.36
C ASN A 273 23.92 7.04 -18.59
N PHE A 274 22.74 6.45 -18.81
CA PHE A 274 22.25 5.22 -18.16
C PHE A 274 23.25 4.05 -18.17
N LEU A 275 24.09 3.98 -19.22
CA LEU A 275 24.98 2.85 -19.52
C LEU A 275 26.38 2.92 -18.90
N ARG A 276 26.75 3.94 -18.12
CA ARG A 276 28.09 4.02 -17.52
C ARG A 276 28.22 3.14 -16.27
N ALA A 277 29.40 2.54 -16.05
CA ALA A 277 29.72 1.69 -14.89
C ALA A 277 29.44 2.36 -13.52
N LYS A 278 29.60 3.69 -13.41
CA LYS A 278 29.24 4.46 -12.20
C LYS A 278 27.75 4.37 -11.85
N SER A 279 26.87 4.18 -12.83
CA SER A 279 25.42 4.01 -12.63
C SER A 279 25.06 2.67 -12.00
N TRP A 280 25.84 1.61 -12.26
CA TRP A 280 25.67 0.30 -11.65
C TRP A 280 26.13 0.28 -10.20
N LYS A 281 27.32 0.83 -9.90
CA LYS A 281 27.80 0.95 -8.51
C LYS A 281 26.80 1.70 -7.62
N ARG A 282 26.22 2.80 -8.14
CA ARG A 282 25.20 3.57 -7.43
C ARG A 282 23.89 2.80 -7.24
N PHE A 283 23.48 1.97 -8.19
CA PHE A 283 22.29 1.14 -8.04
C PHE A 283 22.46 0.11 -6.92
N TRP A 284 23.58 -0.62 -6.93
CA TRP A 284 23.91 -1.58 -5.87
C TRP A 284 24.06 -0.94 -4.51
N ALA A 285 24.66 0.25 -4.43
CA ALA A 285 24.76 1.01 -3.18
C ALA A 285 23.39 1.40 -2.62
N ASN A 286 22.42 1.79 -3.46
CA ASN A 286 21.04 2.01 -2.98
C ASN A 286 20.39 0.69 -2.53
N LEU A 287 20.60 -0.42 -3.24
CA LEU A 287 20.07 -1.72 -2.82
C LEU A 287 20.65 -2.16 -1.46
N TYR A 288 21.95 -1.96 -1.25
CA TYR A 288 22.61 -2.20 0.03
C TYR A 288 22.07 -1.30 1.14
N PHE A 289 21.82 -0.01 0.87
CA PHE A 289 21.15 0.90 1.82
C PHE A 289 19.78 0.35 2.26
N PHE A 290 18.96 -0.13 1.31
CA PHE A 290 17.65 -0.70 1.62
C PHE A 290 17.74 -2.03 2.38
N GLN A 291 18.72 -2.87 2.04
CA GLN A 291 18.99 -4.10 2.78
C GLN A 291 19.44 -3.81 4.23
N LYS A 292 20.29 -2.78 4.42
CA LYS A 292 20.84 -2.40 5.71
C LYS A 292 19.78 -1.82 6.65
N HIS A 293 18.89 -0.98 6.13
CA HIS A 293 17.94 -0.21 6.96
C HIS A 293 16.48 -0.67 6.85
N GLY A 294 16.16 -1.63 5.97
CA GLY A 294 14.78 -2.10 5.80
C GLY A 294 13.83 -1.01 5.28
N TYR A 295 14.30 -0.11 4.41
CA TYR A 295 13.51 0.95 3.78
C TYR A 295 13.07 0.51 2.38
N LEU A 296 11.77 0.58 2.04
CA LEU A 296 11.32 0.27 0.67
C LEU A 296 10.37 1.33 0.09
N PHE A 297 9.36 1.82 0.82
CA PHE A 297 8.31 2.63 0.19
C PHE A 297 7.80 3.88 0.94
N ASN A 298 8.18 4.13 2.20
CA ASN A 298 7.66 5.28 2.95
C ASN A 298 8.77 6.07 3.65
N ALA A 299 8.86 7.38 3.38
CA ALA A 299 9.85 8.28 3.99
C ALA A 299 9.30 9.09 5.17
N LYS A 300 8.01 8.89 5.54
CA LYS A 300 7.31 9.76 6.50
C LYS A 300 7.17 9.23 7.92
N SER A 301 7.45 7.96 8.21
CA SER A 301 7.29 7.41 9.56
C SER A 301 8.63 7.12 10.21
N ARG A 302 8.92 7.81 11.33
CA ARG A 302 9.98 7.45 12.29
C ARG A 302 9.81 6.03 12.86
N ASP A 303 8.65 5.40 12.62
CA ASP A 303 8.43 3.98 12.87
C ASP A 303 8.63 3.16 11.58
N TYR A 304 9.66 2.32 11.60
CA TYR A 304 10.10 1.42 10.54
C TYR A 304 9.11 0.28 10.29
N ALA A 305 7.98 0.57 9.65
CA ALA A 305 7.09 -0.43 9.06
C ALA A 305 6.76 -0.03 7.63
N ILE A 306 7.42 -0.67 6.67
CA ILE A 306 7.07 -0.58 5.25
C ILE A 306 5.67 -1.17 5.10
N ILE A 307 4.70 -0.41 4.64
CA ILE A 307 3.45 -0.98 4.14
C ILE A 307 3.60 -1.09 2.63
N MET A 308 3.60 -2.31 2.08
CA MET A 308 3.43 -2.51 0.64
C MET A 308 2.04 -1.97 0.26
N PRO A 309 1.92 -0.89 -0.52
CA PRO A 309 0.61 -0.39 -0.93
C PRO A 309 -0.13 -1.48 -1.70
N ARG A 310 -1.43 -1.66 -1.44
CA ARG A 310 -2.27 -2.67 -2.14
C ARG A 310 -2.20 -2.55 -3.67
N ALA A 311 -1.87 -1.36 -4.19
CA ALA A 311 -1.63 -1.13 -5.61
C ALA A 311 -0.39 -1.85 -6.14
N ILE A 312 0.71 -1.87 -5.37
CA ILE A 312 1.96 -2.55 -5.77
C ILE A 312 1.76 -4.06 -5.76
N GLU A 313 1.11 -4.60 -4.74
CA GLU A 313 0.74 -6.02 -4.70
C GLU A 313 -0.06 -6.43 -5.94
N ARG A 314 -1.10 -5.66 -6.27
CA ARG A 314 -1.93 -5.94 -7.46
C ARG A 314 -1.14 -5.81 -8.75
N ALA A 315 -0.26 -4.82 -8.86
CA ALA A 315 0.60 -4.65 -10.01
C ALA A 315 1.58 -5.82 -10.19
N LEU A 316 2.17 -6.32 -9.10
CA LEU A 316 3.03 -7.49 -9.12
C LEU A 316 2.27 -8.76 -9.49
N LEU A 317 1.06 -8.94 -8.96
CA LEU A 317 0.20 -10.08 -9.32
C LEU A 317 -0.19 -10.02 -10.80
N PHE A 318 -0.59 -8.85 -11.29
CA PHE A 318 -0.91 -8.65 -12.71
C PHE A 318 0.30 -8.91 -13.61
N LEU A 319 1.49 -8.43 -13.24
CA LEU A 319 2.71 -8.66 -14.01
C LEU A 319 3.13 -10.14 -14.00
N SER A 320 2.99 -10.81 -12.86
CA SER A 320 3.21 -12.25 -12.74
C SER A 320 2.25 -13.04 -13.63
N ASP A 321 0.95 -12.72 -13.59
CA ASP A 321 -0.03 -13.39 -14.43
C ASP A 321 0.21 -13.07 -15.91
N PHE A 322 0.52 -11.82 -16.28
CA PHE A 322 0.85 -11.44 -17.65
C PHE A 322 2.02 -12.27 -18.21
N THR A 323 3.13 -12.32 -17.47
CA THR A 323 4.32 -13.08 -17.88
C THR A 323 4.06 -14.58 -17.94
N ALA A 324 3.31 -15.14 -16.99
CA ALA A 324 2.95 -16.55 -16.99
C ALA A 324 2.02 -16.93 -18.14
N ILE A 325 1.01 -16.10 -18.44
CA ILE A 325 0.04 -16.35 -19.51
C ILE A 325 0.73 -16.26 -20.87
N VAL A 326 1.42 -15.15 -21.14
CA VAL A 326 2.18 -14.95 -22.38
C VAL A 326 3.25 -16.03 -22.53
N GLY A 327 4.02 -16.31 -21.48
CA GLY A 327 5.04 -17.35 -21.49
C GLY A 327 4.47 -18.74 -21.77
N SER A 328 3.35 -19.11 -21.13
CA SER A 328 2.69 -20.41 -21.38
C SER A 328 2.22 -20.56 -22.82
N TYR A 329 1.67 -19.49 -23.41
CA TYR A 329 1.23 -19.48 -24.81
C TYR A 329 2.41 -19.60 -25.77
N LEU A 330 3.49 -18.84 -25.55
CA LEU A 330 4.70 -18.89 -26.39
C LEU A 330 5.39 -20.25 -26.30
N ILE A 331 5.51 -20.82 -25.11
CA ILE A 331 6.08 -22.18 -24.91
C ILE A 331 5.20 -23.20 -25.63
N TRP A 332 3.88 -23.13 -25.47
CA TRP A 332 2.97 -24.03 -26.15
C TRP A 332 3.03 -23.91 -27.68
N ALA A 333 3.14 -22.69 -28.21
CA ALA A 333 3.29 -22.44 -29.65
C ALA A 333 4.63 -22.97 -30.17
N TRP A 334 5.71 -22.77 -29.42
CA TRP A 334 7.03 -23.30 -29.75
C TRP A 334 7.07 -24.84 -29.76
N VAL A 335 6.48 -25.48 -28.74
CA VAL A 335 6.34 -26.94 -28.65
C VAL A 335 5.56 -27.44 -29.87
N ARG A 336 4.39 -26.84 -30.19
CA ARG A 336 3.62 -27.19 -31.39
C ARG A 336 4.42 -27.05 -32.69
N GLY A 337 5.17 -25.96 -32.84
CA GLY A 337 6.00 -25.70 -34.01
C GLY A 337 7.08 -26.76 -34.20
N LYS A 338 7.74 -27.19 -33.10
CA LYS A 338 8.73 -28.27 -33.13
C LYS A 338 8.14 -29.63 -33.53
N PHE A 339 6.89 -29.90 -33.14
CA PHE A 339 6.19 -31.14 -33.51
C PHE A 339 5.47 -31.06 -34.88
N GLY A 340 5.63 -29.97 -35.63
CA GLY A 340 5.05 -29.83 -36.98
C GLY A 340 3.53 -29.68 -37.00
N LEU A 341 2.92 -29.27 -35.88
CA LEU A 341 1.46 -29.21 -35.73
C LEU A 341 0.84 -27.91 -36.27
N PHE A 342 1.65 -26.86 -36.50
CA PHE A 342 1.25 -25.59 -37.16
C PHE A 342 2.49 -24.77 -37.56
N THR A 343 2.39 -23.96 -38.61
CA THR A 343 3.41 -22.98 -39.05
C THR A 343 2.95 -21.56 -38.77
N ILE A 344 3.10 -21.06 -37.53
CA ILE A 344 3.08 -19.61 -37.29
C ILE A 344 4.49 -19.13 -37.60
N THR A 345 4.68 -18.51 -38.77
CA THR A 345 5.99 -18.08 -39.26
C THR A 345 6.37 -16.66 -38.86
N ASP A 346 5.40 -15.79 -38.55
CA ASP A 346 5.66 -14.39 -38.23
C ASP A 346 5.69 -14.12 -36.70
N PRO A 347 6.81 -13.61 -36.14
CA PRO A 347 6.90 -13.17 -34.75
C PRO A 347 5.84 -12.14 -34.33
N ILE A 348 5.37 -11.29 -35.25
CA ILE A 348 4.36 -10.26 -34.96
C ILE A 348 2.99 -10.90 -34.70
N GLU A 349 2.59 -11.86 -35.53
CA GLU A 349 1.34 -12.61 -35.36
C GLU A 349 1.37 -13.45 -34.08
N LEU A 350 2.52 -14.04 -33.75
CA LEU A 350 2.71 -14.76 -32.50
C LEU A 350 2.58 -13.85 -31.28
N LEU A 351 3.13 -12.63 -31.34
CA LEU A 351 2.98 -11.65 -30.27
C LEU A 351 1.54 -11.16 -30.14
N ALA A 352 0.88 -10.85 -31.27
CA ALA A 352 -0.50 -10.39 -31.30
C ALA A 352 -1.46 -11.44 -30.72
N SER A 353 -1.29 -12.70 -31.09
CA SER A 353 -2.08 -13.82 -30.55
C SER A 353 -1.81 -14.07 -29.06
N ALA A 354 -0.55 -13.91 -28.59
CA ALA A 354 -0.23 -13.99 -27.17
C ALA A 354 -0.91 -12.88 -26.35
N LEU A 355 -0.95 -11.65 -26.87
CA LEU A 355 -1.63 -10.52 -26.24
C LEU A 355 -3.15 -10.69 -26.25
N LEU A 356 -3.72 -11.20 -27.34
CA LEU A 356 -5.14 -11.55 -27.42
C LEU A 356 -5.51 -12.61 -26.38
N MET A 357 -4.66 -13.63 -26.23
CA MET A 357 -4.85 -14.69 -25.24
C MET A 357 -4.76 -14.13 -23.82
N PHE A 358 -3.85 -13.20 -23.55
CA PHE A 358 -3.82 -12.49 -22.27
C PHE A 358 -5.11 -11.69 -22.01
N ALA A 359 -5.57 -10.91 -22.99
CA ALA A 359 -6.81 -10.13 -22.87
C ALA A 359 -8.02 -11.04 -22.61
N PHE A 360 -8.07 -12.20 -23.27
CA PHE A 360 -9.06 -13.25 -23.01
C PHE A 360 -9.00 -13.74 -21.56
N TRP A 361 -7.83 -14.21 -21.09
CA TRP A 361 -7.67 -14.78 -19.74
C TRP A 361 -7.85 -13.77 -18.62
N PHE A 362 -7.56 -12.50 -18.89
CA PHE A 362 -7.79 -11.42 -17.95
C PHE A 362 -9.26 -11.34 -17.52
N LEU A 363 -10.21 -11.59 -18.42
CA LEU A 363 -11.65 -11.50 -18.13
C LEU A 363 -12.15 -12.59 -17.15
N PRO A 364 -11.94 -13.90 -17.36
CA PRO A 364 -12.27 -14.92 -16.37
C PRO A 364 -11.56 -14.70 -15.03
N PHE A 365 -10.28 -14.32 -15.04
CA PHE A 365 -9.54 -14.09 -13.80
C PHE A 365 -10.12 -12.93 -12.99
N LEU A 366 -10.56 -11.88 -13.69
CA LEU A 366 -11.28 -10.76 -13.13
C LEU A 366 -12.65 -11.21 -12.61
N PHE A 367 -13.43 -11.95 -13.38
CA PHE A 367 -14.78 -12.40 -13.02
C PHE A 367 -14.81 -13.32 -11.78
N PHE A 368 -13.88 -14.27 -11.70
CA PHE A 368 -13.74 -15.18 -10.56
C PHE A 368 -12.99 -14.57 -9.37
N GLY A 369 -12.62 -13.29 -9.44
CA GLY A 369 -12.03 -12.56 -8.32
C GLY A 369 -10.59 -12.97 -7.99
N LEU A 370 -9.85 -13.53 -8.95
CA LEU A 370 -8.47 -13.97 -8.75
C LEU A 370 -7.48 -12.80 -8.53
N TYR A 371 -7.88 -11.55 -8.82
CA TYR A 371 -7.12 -10.32 -8.55
C TYR A 371 -7.53 -9.60 -7.25
N ARG A 372 -8.36 -10.22 -6.42
CA ARG A 372 -8.68 -9.68 -5.10
C ARG A 372 -7.49 -9.90 -4.16
N THR A 373 -7.14 -8.88 -3.36
CA THR A 373 -6.03 -8.93 -2.40
C THR A 373 -6.50 -9.58 -1.10
N TRP A 374 -6.37 -10.90 -1.00
CA TRP A 374 -6.70 -11.64 0.21
C TRP A 374 -5.40 -12.04 0.90
N TYR A 375 -5.02 -11.30 1.95
CA TYR A 375 -3.86 -11.62 2.81
C TYR A 375 -4.03 -12.94 3.61
N ALA A 376 -5.10 -13.69 3.35
CA ALA A 376 -5.69 -14.61 4.30
C ALA A 376 -6.27 -15.90 3.68
N HIS A 377 -6.30 -16.06 2.36
CA HIS A 377 -6.80 -17.31 1.78
C HIS A 377 -5.74 -18.40 1.79
N SER A 378 -6.21 -19.63 1.97
CA SER A 378 -5.36 -20.81 1.78
C SER A 378 -4.80 -20.80 0.36
N ARG A 379 -3.50 -21.08 0.24
CA ARG A 379 -2.85 -21.31 -1.07
C ARG A 379 -3.57 -22.40 -1.86
N PHE A 380 -4.19 -23.34 -1.15
CA PHE A 380 -4.99 -24.39 -1.73
C PHE A 380 -6.29 -23.87 -2.35
N ASP A 381 -7.01 -22.96 -1.67
CA ASP A 381 -8.25 -22.36 -2.21
C ASP A 381 -7.96 -21.55 -3.47
N GLU A 382 -6.85 -20.79 -3.46
CA GLU A 382 -6.39 -20.04 -4.63
C GLU A 382 -6.07 -20.98 -5.79
N LEU A 383 -5.36 -22.09 -5.53
CA LEU A 383 -5.06 -23.10 -6.54
C LEU A 383 -6.33 -23.77 -7.09
N VAL A 384 -7.26 -24.20 -6.24
CA VAL A 384 -8.51 -24.82 -6.65
C VAL A 384 -9.35 -23.87 -7.50
N THR A 385 -9.39 -22.59 -7.12
CA THR A 385 -10.10 -21.56 -7.89
C THR A 385 -9.43 -21.33 -9.24
N LEU A 386 -8.10 -21.22 -9.27
CA LEU A 386 -7.33 -21.10 -10.50
C LEU A 386 -7.58 -22.28 -11.44
N VAL A 387 -7.46 -23.52 -10.96
CA VAL A 387 -7.68 -24.73 -11.77
C VAL A 387 -9.09 -24.73 -12.37
N LYS A 388 -10.12 -24.41 -11.58
CA LYS A 388 -11.50 -24.31 -12.06
C LYS A 388 -11.63 -23.22 -13.13
N THR A 389 -11.11 -22.01 -12.87
CA THR A 389 -11.19 -20.89 -13.82
C THR A 389 -10.47 -21.20 -15.14
N VAL A 390 -9.26 -21.79 -15.08
CA VAL A 390 -8.51 -22.19 -16.28
C VAL A 390 -9.22 -23.33 -17.02
N PHE A 391 -9.82 -24.28 -16.30
CA PHE A 391 -10.63 -25.33 -16.92
C PHE A 391 -11.82 -24.77 -17.69
N PHE A 392 -12.64 -23.91 -17.06
CA PHE A 392 -13.77 -23.25 -17.74
C PHE A 392 -13.32 -22.37 -18.91
N GLY A 393 -12.23 -21.62 -18.76
CA GLY A 393 -11.71 -20.79 -19.84
C GLY A 393 -11.22 -21.61 -21.04
N VAL A 394 -10.56 -22.75 -20.82
CA VAL A 394 -10.15 -23.64 -21.91
C VAL A 394 -11.34 -24.28 -22.62
N ILE A 395 -12.38 -24.68 -21.87
CA ILE A 395 -13.65 -25.13 -22.47
C ILE A 395 -14.23 -24.04 -23.36
N LEU A 396 -14.22 -22.78 -22.90
CA LEU A 396 -14.77 -21.68 -23.66
C LEU A 396 -13.96 -21.40 -24.93
N ILE A 397 -12.61 -21.43 -24.86
CA ILE A 397 -11.76 -21.38 -26.06
C ILE A 397 -12.11 -22.53 -27.01
N PHE A 398 -12.23 -23.76 -26.48
CA PHE A 398 -12.62 -24.93 -27.28
C PHE A 398 -13.97 -24.70 -27.97
N LEU A 399 -15.00 -24.22 -27.27
CA LEU A 399 -16.32 -23.97 -27.88
C LEU A 399 -16.31 -22.87 -28.95
N PHE A 400 -15.49 -21.83 -28.79
CA PHE A 400 -15.38 -20.75 -29.78
C PHE A 400 -14.49 -21.08 -30.98
N THR A 401 -13.59 -22.05 -30.84
CA THR A 401 -12.64 -22.44 -31.88
C THR A 401 -12.94 -23.79 -32.52
N ALA A 402 -13.86 -24.57 -31.95
CA ALA A 402 -14.31 -25.82 -32.53
C ALA A 402 -15.15 -25.55 -33.77
N GLU A 403 -14.68 -26.02 -34.93
CA GLU A 403 -15.45 -26.01 -36.16
C GLU A 403 -16.46 -27.17 -36.18
N VAL A 404 -17.59 -26.99 -36.88
CA VAL A 404 -18.64 -28.03 -37.00
C VAL A 404 -18.11 -29.30 -37.69
N GLN A 405 -17.07 -29.19 -38.52
CA GLN A 405 -16.39 -30.31 -39.20
C GLN A 405 -15.53 -31.18 -38.26
N ASP A 406 -15.05 -30.64 -37.15
CA ASP A 406 -14.29 -31.38 -36.12
C ASP A 406 -15.16 -32.37 -35.32
N LEU A 407 -16.49 -32.24 -35.41
CA LEU A 407 -17.47 -33.15 -34.79
C LEU A 407 -17.67 -34.43 -35.60
N THR A 408 -17.50 -34.39 -36.93
CA THR A 408 -17.76 -35.51 -37.84
C THR A 408 -16.50 -36.29 -38.20
N THR A 409 -15.33 -35.66 -38.18
CA THR A 409 -14.03 -36.32 -38.34
C THR A 409 -13.07 -35.85 -37.25
N PRO A 410 -12.83 -36.61 -36.16
CA PRO A 410 -11.96 -36.14 -35.10
C PRO A 410 -10.50 -36.17 -35.56
N PRO A 411 -9.77 -35.03 -35.56
CA PRO A 411 -8.32 -35.09 -35.67
C PRO A 411 -7.78 -35.77 -34.41
N LYS A 412 -6.97 -36.83 -34.56
CA LYS A 412 -6.44 -37.61 -33.43
C LYS A 412 -5.64 -36.77 -32.40
N PHE A 413 -5.19 -35.57 -32.78
CA PHE A 413 -4.33 -34.71 -31.97
C PHE A 413 -4.95 -33.38 -31.51
N SER A 414 -6.13 -32.94 -31.99
CA SER A 414 -6.64 -31.59 -31.68
C SER A 414 -7.04 -31.41 -30.21
N ARG A 415 -7.64 -32.43 -29.58
CA ARG A 415 -8.13 -32.37 -28.20
C ARG A 415 -7.01 -32.41 -27.16
N LEU A 416 -5.95 -33.18 -27.43
CA LEU A 416 -4.77 -33.24 -26.56
C LEU A 416 -4.10 -31.87 -26.43
N LEU A 417 -4.20 -31.02 -27.45
CA LEU A 417 -3.61 -29.68 -27.45
C LEU A 417 -4.26 -28.73 -26.44
N PHE A 418 -5.56 -28.85 -26.22
CA PHE A 418 -6.27 -28.09 -25.19
C PHE A 418 -5.89 -28.57 -23.79
N VAL A 419 -5.70 -29.88 -23.62
CA VAL A 419 -5.25 -30.47 -22.36
C VAL A 419 -3.81 -30.07 -22.04
N THR A 420 -2.88 -30.12 -23.01
CA THR A 420 -1.49 -29.71 -22.78
C THR A 420 -1.39 -28.21 -22.53
N TYR A 421 -2.17 -27.38 -23.24
CA TYR A 421 -2.29 -25.95 -22.95
C TYR A 421 -2.84 -25.72 -21.53
N TRP A 422 -3.91 -26.41 -21.15
CA TRP A 422 -4.53 -26.29 -19.82
C TRP A 422 -3.54 -26.64 -18.70
N ILE A 423 -2.79 -27.74 -18.83
CA ILE A 423 -1.76 -28.15 -17.85
C ILE A 423 -0.66 -27.10 -17.77
N LEU A 424 -0.10 -26.67 -18.91
CA LEU A 424 1.00 -25.72 -18.94
C LEU A 424 0.60 -24.35 -18.39
N MET A 425 -0.57 -23.85 -18.79
CA MET A 425 -1.15 -22.59 -18.32
C MET A 425 -1.38 -22.62 -16.81
N THR A 426 -2.05 -23.68 -16.33
CA THR A 426 -2.31 -23.87 -14.89
C THR A 426 -1.00 -23.94 -14.11
N PHE A 427 -0.01 -24.68 -14.62
CA PHE A 427 1.30 -24.80 -13.99
C PHE A 427 2.04 -23.46 -13.93
N MET A 428 2.15 -22.73 -15.05
CA MET A 428 2.88 -21.46 -15.10
C MET A 428 2.25 -20.40 -14.19
N VAL A 429 0.93 -20.23 -14.24
CA VAL A 429 0.23 -19.25 -13.39
C VAL A 429 0.30 -19.66 -11.92
N ALA A 430 0.11 -20.96 -11.61
CA ALA A 430 0.22 -21.45 -10.24
C ALA A 430 1.62 -21.19 -9.67
N ASN A 431 2.68 -21.51 -10.43
CA ASN A 431 4.05 -21.26 -9.97
C ASN A 431 4.34 -19.78 -9.77
N GLY A 432 3.98 -18.91 -10.72
CA GLY A 432 4.14 -17.46 -10.58
C GLY A 432 3.47 -16.92 -9.31
N ARG A 433 2.24 -17.37 -9.04
CA ARG A 433 1.51 -17.02 -7.82
C ARG A 433 2.13 -17.60 -6.56
N MET A 434 2.56 -18.86 -6.55
CA MET A 434 3.21 -19.46 -5.39
C MET A 434 4.52 -18.76 -5.04
N VAL A 435 5.30 -18.35 -6.04
CA VAL A 435 6.50 -17.53 -5.85
C VAL A 435 6.11 -16.19 -5.24
N LEU A 436 5.16 -15.46 -5.84
CA LEU A 436 4.73 -14.15 -5.33
C LEU A 436 4.22 -14.24 -3.87
N ARG A 437 3.36 -15.22 -3.56
CA ARG A 437 2.84 -15.46 -2.20
C ARG A 437 3.95 -15.86 -1.22
N THR A 438 5.00 -16.53 -1.68
CA THR A 438 6.15 -16.89 -0.84
C THR A 438 7.03 -15.68 -0.57
N VAL A 439 7.27 -14.83 -1.57
CA VAL A 439 7.97 -13.54 -1.37
C VAL A 439 7.19 -12.64 -0.41
N GLN A 440 5.89 -12.47 -0.62
CA GLN A 440 5.02 -11.70 0.27
C GLN A 440 5.06 -12.22 1.71
N ARG A 441 4.97 -13.55 1.88
CA ARG A 441 5.05 -14.17 3.20
C ARG A 441 6.39 -13.89 3.88
N ARG A 442 7.51 -14.07 3.18
CA ARG A 442 8.85 -13.78 3.72
C ARG A 442 9.02 -12.32 4.09
N MET A 443 8.44 -11.40 3.32
CA MET A 443 8.41 -9.98 3.66
C MET A 443 7.65 -9.75 4.97
N LEU A 444 6.45 -10.33 5.12
CA LEU A 444 5.68 -10.21 6.36
C LEU A 444 6.41 -10.83 7.55
N GLU A 445 7.06 -11.99 7.36
CA GLU A 445 7.88 -12.65 8.38
C GLU A 445 9.11 -11.83 8.78
N SER A 446 9.67 -11.05 7.87
CA SER A 446 10.75 -10.09 8.17
C SER A 446 10.25 -8.75 8.69
N GLY A 447 8.97 -8.63 9.06
CA GLY A 447 8.35 -7.42 9.58
C GLY A 447 7.96 -6.35 8.54
N ILE A 448 8.13 -6.67 7.25
CA ILE A 448 7.82 -5.79 6.12
C ILE A 448 6.37 -6.04 5.67
N GLY A 449 5.53 -5.01 5.73
CA GLY A 449 4.12 -5.07 5.33
C GLY A 449 3.15 -5.28 6.49
N MET A 450 3.62 -5.25 7.75
CA MET A 450 2.78 -5.40 8.93
C MET A 450 1.95 -4.14 9.18
N ARG A 451 0.68 -4.34 9.56
CA ARG A 451 -0.26 -3.26 9.87
C ARG A 451 -0.30 -2.98 11.37
N ARG A 452 -0.27 -1.69 11.72
CA ARG A 452 -0.40 -1.25 13.11
C ARG A 452 -1.76 -1.67 13.64
N THR A 453 -1.74 -2.50 14.68
CA THR A 453 -2.91 -3.20 15.18
C THR A 453 -3.12 -2.91 16.66
N LEU A 454 -4.35 -2.60 17.04
CA LEU A 454 -4.76 -2.40 18.43
C LEU A 454 -5.61 -3.60 18.87
N ILE A 455 -5.37 -4.14 20.06
CA ILE A 455 -6.19 -5.22 20.63
C ILE A 455 -7.14 -4.64 21.67
N VAL A 456 -8.44 -4.83 21.50
CA VAL A 456 -9.48 -4.42 22.46
C VAL A 456 -9.81 -5.59 23.37
N GLY A 457 -9.57 -5.40 24.66
CA GLY A 457 -9.70 -6.41 25.69
C GLY A 457 -8.40 -6.53 26.51
N TRP A 458 -8.55 -6.70 27.81
CA TRP A 458 -7.45 -7.02 28.74
C TRP A 458 -7.83 -8.27 29.54
N ASN A 459 -7.85 -9.41 28.85
CA ASN A 459 -8.22 -10.72 29.36
C ASN A 459 -7.32 -11.81 28.74
N ASP A 460 -7.47 -13.06 29.17
CA ASP A 460 -6.64 -14.16 28.65
C ASP A 460 -6.90 -14.45 27.16
N LYS A 461 -8.10 -14.12 26.65
CA LYS A 461 -8.37 -14.16 25.20
C LYS A 461 -7.50 -13.16 24.43
N ALA A 462 -7.38 -11.92 24.91
CA ALA A 462 -6.57 -10.87 24.30
C ALA A 462 -5.07 -11.19 24.37
N ARG A 463 -4.59 -11.73 25.50
CA ARG A 463 -3.19 -12.19 25.65
C ARG A 463 -2.88 -13.35 24.71
N GLY A 464 -3.74 -14.37 24.71
CA GLY A 464 -3.60 -15.49 23.79
C GLY A 464 -3.68 -15.09 22.31
N LEU A 465 -4.41 -14.02 21.98
CA LEU A 465 -4.39 -13.43 20.64
C LEU A 465 -3.04 -12.81 20.31
N LEU A 466 -2.44 -12.03 21.22
CA LEU A 466 -1.12 -11.46 21.03
C LEU A 466 -0.06 -12.54 20.84
N ASP A 467 -0.05 -13.59 21.65
CA ASP A 467 0.89 -14.71 21.52
C ASP A 467 0.79 -15.38 20.14
N LYS A 468 -0.43 -15.54 19.63
CA LYS A 468 -0.67 -16.10 18.30
C LYS A 468 -0.21 -15.17 17.20
N VAL A 469 -0.46 -13.87 17.33
CA VAL A 469 0.00 -12.86 16.37
C VAL A 469 1.53 -12.84 16.31
N ASN A 470 2.20 -12.88 17.46
CA ASN A 470 3.66 -12.93 17.55
C ASN A 470 4.23 -14.26 17.03
N ARG A 471 3.55 -15.37 17.29
CA ARG A 471 3.95 -16.71 16.78
C ARG A 471 3.79 -16.84 15.27
N PHE A 472 2.85 -16.11 14.66
CA PHE A 472 2.59 -16.15 13.21
C PHE A 472 2.71 -14.75 12.58
N PRO A 473 3.93 -14.20 12.41
CA PRO A 473 4.15 -12.87 11.80
C PRO A 473 3.55 -12.73 10.38
N ALA A 474 3.39 -13.84 9.66
CA ALA A 474 2.71 -13.89 8.36
C ALA A 474 1.24 -13.42 8.39
N LEU A 475 0.63 -13.27 9.58
CA LEU A 475 -0.66 -12.62 9.77
C LEU A 475 -0.64 -11.11 9.44
N GLY A 476 0.55 -10.50 9.41
CA GLY A 476 0.73 -9.11 9.01
C GLY A 476 0.21 -8.10 10.03
N HIS A 477 0.19 -8.45 11.32
CA HIS A 477 -0.26 -7.60 12.41
C HIS A 477 0.94 -7.21 13.29
N ARG A 478 1.20 -5.91 13.42
CA ARG A 478 2.13 -5.35 14.43
C ARG A 478 1.30 -4.77 15.55
N VAL A 479 1.26 -5.44 16.70
CA VAL A 479 0.43 -4.99 17.82
C VAL A 479 1.12 -3.80 18.50
N VAL A 480 0.46 -2.65 18.53
CA VAL A 480 0.97 -1.41 19.13
C VAL A 480 0.59 -1.33 20.61
N GLY A 481 -0.58 -1.86 20.98
CA GLY A 481 -1.06 -1.83 22.36
C GLY A 481 -2.40 -2.50 22.59
N PHE A 482 -2.75 -2.62 23.87
CA PHE A 482 -4.06 -3.06 24.33
C PHE A 482 -4.95 -1.89 24.73
N ILE A 483 -6.26 -2.07 24.56
CA ILE A 483 -7.31 -1.21 25.11
C ILE A 483 -8.09 -1.99 26.15
N ALA A 484 -8.12 -1.48 27.37
CA ALA A 484 -8.88 -2.08 28.45
C ALA A 484 -10.34 -1.59 28.43
N VAL A 485 -11.27 -2.47 28.84
CA VAL A 485 -12.68 -2.12 29.04
C VAL A 485 -12.85 -1.11 30.17
N ARG A 486 -12.00 -1.21 31.20
CA ARG A 486 -11.94 -0.31 32.34
C ARG A 486 -10.63 0.48 32.30
N PRO A 487 -10.58 1.69 32.88
CA PRO A 487 -9.34 2.46 32.95
C PRO A 487 -8.22 1.61 33.56
N PRO A 488 -7.06 1.52 32.90
CA PRO A 488 -5.97 0.67 33.35
C PRO A 488 -5.43 1.18 34.69
N LYS A 489 -4.95 0.26 35.53
CA LYS A 489 -4.04 0.63 36.61
C LYS A 489 -2.70 1.03 35.97
N ALA A 490 -1.98 2.01 36.52
CA ALA A 490 -0.76 2.53 35.92
C ALA A 490 0.26 1.42 35.60
N HIS A 491 0.90 1.49 34.42
CA HIS A 491 1.97 0.59 33.94
C HIS A 491 1.58 -0.89 33.71
N GLN A 492 0.38 -1.17 33.20
CA GLN A 492 0.03 -2.51 32.75
C GLN A 492 0.57 -2.79 31.33
N ALA A 493 1.32 -3.88 31.18
CA ALA A 493 1.85 -4.38 29.91
C ALA A 493 1.85 -5.91 29.90
N TYR A 494 1.83 -6.52 28.73
CA TYR A 494 2.01 -7.96 28.54
C TYR A 494 3.10 -8.20 27.49
N GLY A 495 4.24 -8.75 27.92
CA GLY A 495 5.47 -8.71 27.14
C GLY A 495 5.90 -7.26 26.90
N ASP A 496 6.27 -6.94 25.66
CA ASP A 496 6.69 -5.60 25.23
C ASP A 496 5.52 -4.69 24.81
N VAL A 497 4.27 -5.13 25.00
CA VAL A 497 3.08 -4.43 24.51
C VAL A 497 2.31 -3.78 25.68
N PRO A 498 2.21 -2.43 25.72
CA PRO A 498 1.54 -1.72 26.80
C PRO A 498 0.01 -1.68 26.63
N VAL A 499 -0.69 -1.44 27.75
CA VAL A 499 -2.09 -1.00 27.72
C VAL A 499 -2.11 0.52 27.52
N LEU A 500 -2.60 0.96 26.36
CA LEU A 500 -2.54 2.37 25.94
C LEU A 500 -3.65 3.25 26.53
N GLY A 501 -4.78 2.66 26.91
CA GLY A 501 -5.91 3.42 27.42
C GLY A 501 -7.20 2.61 27.49
N ALA A 502 -8.32 3.33 27.61
CA ALA A 502 -9.67 2.75 27.68
C ALA A 502 -10.46 2.89 26.37
N ILE A 503 -11.58 2.15 26.23
CA ILE A 503 -12.39 2.10 25.00
C ILE A 503 -12.82 3.50 24.51
N HIS A 504 -13.11 4.43 25.42
CA HIS A 504 -13.54 5.80 25.08
C HIS A 504 -12.42 6.67 24.46
N GLU A 505 -11.15 6.34 24.71
CA GLU A 505 -9.99 7.06 24.16
C GLU A 505 -9.52 6.49 22.81
N MET A 506 -10.18 5.44 22.35
CA MET A 506 -9.77 4.69 21.16
C MET A 506 -9.77 5.57 19.90
N ASN A 507 -10.66 6.55 19.77
CA ASN A 507 -10.68 7.45 18.62
C ASN A 507 -9.37 8.27 18.48
N ARG A 508 -8.86 8.78 19.61
CA ARG A 508 -7.64 9.59 19.70
C ARG A 508 -6.42 8.72 19.46
N LEU A 509 -6.42 7.52 20.04
CA LEU A 509 -5.35 6.53 19.85
C LEU A 509 -5.28 6.04 18.41
N ILE A 510 -6.42 5.81 17.74
CA ILE A 510 -6.45 5.45 16.31
C ILE A 510 -5.75 6.51 15.45
N GLN A 511 -6.00 7.79 15.72
CA GLN A 511 -5.37 8.89 14.99
C GLN A 511 -3.89 9.09 15.34
N HIS A 512 -3.56 9.15 16.64
CA HIS A 512 -2.20 9.42 17.11
C HIS A 512 -1.24 8.30 16.71
N GLU A 513 -1.64 7.06 16.96
CA GLU A 513 -0.84 5.87 16.69
C GLU A 513 -1.00 5.33 15.27
N GLN A 514 -1.74 6.02 14.39
CA GLN A 514 -1.98 5.61 12.99
C GLN A 514 -2.42 4.14 12.88
N ILE A 515 -3.39 3.73 13.72
CA ILE A 515 -3.88 2.36 13.77
C ILE A 515 -4.65 2.04 12.49
N GLU A 516 -4.37 0.88 11.89
CA GLU A 516 -5.06 0.40 10.68
C GLU A 516 -6.04 -0.73 10.98
N ASN A 517 -5.73 -1.57 11.97
CA ASN A 517 -6.53 -2.73 12.34
C ASN A 517 -6.88 -2.69 13.83
N VAL A 518 -8.12 -3.07 14.15
CA VAL A 518 -8.58 -3.24 15.53
C VAL A 518 -9.04 -4.69 15.70
N LEU A 519 -8.38 -5.43 16.60
CA LEU A 519 -8.73 -6.80 16.96
C LEU A 519 -9.53 -6.79 18.26
N ILE A 520 -10.80 -7.18 18.22
CA ILE A 520 -11.65 -7.22 19.41
C ILE A 520 -11.67 -8.64 19.99
N ALA A 521 -11.19 -8.75 21.23
CA ALA A 521 -11.07 -9.97 22.01
C ALA A 521 -11.91 -9.89 23.31
N LEU A 522 -13.16 -9.46 23.18
CA LEU A 522 -14.12 -9.37 24.28
C LEU A 522 -14.98 -10.65 24.38
N GLU A 523 -15.58 -10.89 25.54
CA GLU A 523 -16.51 -12.01 25.77
C GLU A 523 -17.94 -11.68 25.34
N ILE A 524 -18.78 -12.71 25.12
CA ILE A 524 -20.23 -12.54 24.81
C ILE A 524 -20.94 -11.71 25.88
N SER A 525 -20.52 -11.83 27.14
CA SER A 525 -21.04 -11.05 28.28
C SER A 525 -20.83 -9.53 28.13
N GLN A 526 -19.93 -9.10 27.23
CA GLN A 526 -19.51 -7.71 27.03
C GLN A 526 -20.05 -7.10 25.72
N GLN A 527 -21.31 -7.41 25.38
CA GLN A 527 -21.96 -6.91 24.16
C GLN A 527 -22.02 -5.37 24.08
N ARG A 528 -22.14 -4.70 25.23
CA ARG A 528 -22.24 -3.24 25.30
C ARG A 528 -20.91 -2.59 24.91
N GLU A 529 -19.82 -3.12 25.44
CA GLU A 529 -18.44 -2.72 25.19
C GLU A 529 -18.02 -3.03 23.75
N MET A 530 -18.44 -4.18 23.20
CA MET A 530 -18.25 -4.52 21.79
C MET A 530 -18.89 -3.47 20.88
N THR A 531 -20.13 -3.10 21.18
CA THR A 531 -20.87 -2.07 20.42
C THR A 531 -20.20 -0.71 20.53
N GLU A 532 -19.74 -0.34 21.73
CA GLU A 532 -19.00 0.90 21.97
C GLU A 532 -17.67 0.95 21.20
N ALA A 533 -16.89 -0.13 21.24
CA ALA A 533 -15.64 -0.23 20.49
C ALA A 533 -15.89 -0.07 18.98
N VAL A 534 -16.92 -0.71 18.44
CA VAL A 534 -17.29 -0.55 17.02
C VAL A 534 -17.71 0.89 16.69
N ASN A 535 -18.47 1.54 17.58
CA ASN A 535 -18.88 2.92 17.41
C ASN A 535 -17.68 3.89 17.43
N GLN A 536 -16.71 3.68 18.32
CA GLN A 536 -15.49 4.49 18.40
C GLN A 536 -14.60 4.36 17.16
N CYS A 537 -14.66 3.23 16.47
CA CYS A 537 -14.02 3.03 15.18
C CYS A 537 -14.80 3.65 14.00
N THR A 538 -16.05 4.07 14.21
CA THR A 538 -16.92 4.58 13.13
C THR A 538 -16.46 5.97 12.69
N GLY A 539 -16.22 6.14 11.38
CA GLY A 539 -15.70 7.39 10.81
C GLY A 539 -14.19 7.35 10.50
N PHE A 540 -13.50 6.31 10.96
CA PHE A 540 -12.09 6.07 10.64
C PHE A 540 -11.93 4.96 9.60
N PRO A 541 -10.89 5.00 8.75
CA PRO A 541 -10.61 3.95 7.76
C PRO A 541 -9.92 2.73 8.41
N VAL A 542 -10.42 2.25 9.55
CA VAL A 542 -9.85 1.11 10.29
C VAL A 542 -10.58 -0.20 9.98
N THR A 543 -9.84 -1.30 9.91
CA THR A 543 -10.40 -2.64 9.73
C THR A 543 -10.65 -3.29 11.08
N ILE A 544 -11.91 -3.56 11.42
CA ILE A 544 -12.28 -4.20 12.69
C ILE A 544 -12.46 -5.69 12.50
N LYS A 545 -11.79 -6.49 13.32
CA LYS A 545 -11.87 -7.96 13.34
C LYS A 545 -12.22 -8.44 14.74
N ILE A 546 -13.22 -9.31 14.86
CA ILE A 546 -13.65 -9.91 16.14
C ILE A 546 -13.20 -11.37 16.18
N ILE A 547 -12.76 -11.84 17.35
CA ILE A 547 -12.63 -13.28 17.61
C ILE A 547 -14.03 -13.86 17.89
N PRO A 548 -14.58 -14.74 17.04
CA PRO A 548 -15.84 -15.41 17.31
C PRO A 548 -15.66 -16.48 18.39
N ASP A 549 -16.69 -16.67 19.19
CA ASP A 549 -16.72 -17.75 20.17
C ASP A 549 -16.98 -19.10 19.49
N LEU A 550 -16.39 -20.17 20.04
CA LEU A 550 -16.47 -21.54 19.52
C LEU A 550 -17.92 -21.95 19.18
N TYR A 551 -18.87 -21.55 20.03
CA TYR A 551 -20.30 -21.82 19.87
C TYR A 551 -20.87 -21.26 18.56
N SER A 552 -20.51 -20.04 18.18
CA SER A 552 -20.97 -19.39 16.93
C SER A 552 -20.41 -20.06 15.67
N ILE A 553 -19.26 -20.72 15.78
CA ILE A 553 -18.61 -21.47 14.70
C ILE A 553 -19.28 -22.83 14.53
N VAL A 554 -19.50 -23.55 15.63
CA VAL A 554 -20.19 -24.85 15.64
C VAL A 554 -21.62 -24.71 15.11
N MET A 555 -22.29 -23.61 15.40
CA MET A 555 -23.63 -23.29 14.86
C MET A 555 -23.62 -22.80 13.41
N GLY A 556 -22.46 -22.66 12.76
CA GLY A 556 -22.36 -22.19 11.38
C GLY A 556 -22.76 -20.73 11.15
N GLN A 557 -22.94 -19.95 12.23
CA GLN A 557 -23.38 -18.54 12.18
C GLN A 557 -22.25 -17.59 11.79
N ALA A 558 -21.00 -18.04 11.82
CA ALA A 558 -19.82 -17.27 11.48
C ALA A 558 -19.08 -17.88 10.28
N ARG A 559 -19.00 -17.16 9.15
CA ARG A 559 -18.00 -17.44 8.10
C ARG A 559 -16.66 -16.91 8.57
N THR A 560 -15.81 -17.82 9.01
CA THR A 560 -14.48 -17.49 9.51
C THR A 560 -13.50 -17.53 8.35
N ASN A 561 -12.76 -16.46 8.09
CA ASN A 561 -11.53 -16.58 7.30
C ASN A 561 -10.54 -17.38 8.16
N GLN A 562 -10.31 -18.64 7.83
CA GLN A 562 -9.36 -19.48 8.56
C GLN A 562 -7.95 -19.01 8.20
N ILE A 563 -7.32 -18.26 9.09
CA ILE A 563 -5.92 -17.89 8.96
C ILE A 563 -5.15 -18.61 10.06
N TYR A 564 -4.27 -19.54 9.68
CA TYR A 564 -3.41 -20.31 10.60
C TYR A 564 -4.17 -20.94 11.80
N GLY A 565 -5.42 -21.37 11.60
CA GLY A 565 -6.23 -22.04 12.61
C GLY A 565 -7.05 -21.12 13.53
N PHE A 566 -7.08 -19.80 13.29
CA PHE A 566 -7.89 -18.87 14.08
C PHE A 566 -9.01 -18.23 13.28
N PRO A 567 -10.25 -18.31 13.79
CA PRO A 567 -11.37 -17.67 13.17
C PRO A 567 -11.35 -16.18 13.55
N LEU A 568 -11.34 -15.28 12.57
CA LEU A 568 -11.62 -13.86 12.79
C LEU A 568 -12.78 -13.46 11.88
N ILE A 569 -13.74 -12.71 12.43
CA ILE A 569 -14.84 -12.11 11.67
C ILE A 569 -14.52 -10.65 11.44
N GLU A 570 -14.38 -10.25 10.18
CA GLU A 570 -14.25 -8.85 9.80
C GLU A 570 -15.65 -8.19 9.78
N ILE A 571 -15.84 -7.13 10.56
CA ILE A 571 -17.17 -6.49 10.74
C ILE A 571 -17.54 -5.66 9.48
N PHE A 572 -16.56 -4.98 8.91
CA PHE A 572 -16.70 -4.13 7.73
C PHE A 572 -15.73 -4.58 6.63
N PRO A 573 -15.94 -5.78 6.04
CA PRO A 573 -15.07 -6.23 4.98
C PRO A 573 -15.12 -5.23 3.82
N GLU A 574 -13.99 -5.01 3.13
CA GLU A 574 -14.02 -4.37 1.83
C GLU A 574 -14.82 -5.23 0.85
N ILE A 575 -16.14 -4.97 0.81
CA ILE A 575 -17.21 -5.72 0.15
C ILE A 575 -16.86 -6.13 -1.29
N MET A 576 -16.15 -5.27 -2.01
CA MET A 576 -15.72 -5.48 -3.40
C MET A 576 -14.60 -4.47 -3.73
N PRO A 577 -13.50 -4.86 -4.40
CA PRO A 577 -12.48 -3.93 -4.84
C PRO A 577 -13.03 -2.84 -5.76
N LEU A 578 -12.36 -1.68 -5.81
CA LEU A 578 -12.80 -0.55 -6.65
C LEU A 578 -12.97 -0.92 -8.13
N TRP A 579 -12.05 -1.70 -8.70
CA TRP A 579 -12.14 -2.13 -10.11
C TRP A 579 -13.39 -2.97 -10.35
N GLU A 580 -13.74 -3.85 -9.40
CA GLU A 580 -14.87 -4.76 -9.55
C GLU A 580 -16.19 -4.00 -9.39
N ARG A 581 -16.25 -3.01 -8.50
CA ARG A 581 -17.39 -2.09 -8.41
C ARG A 581 -17.59 -1.28 -9.69
N ARG A 582 -16.50 -0.82 -10.33
CA ARG A 582 -16.56 -0.10 -11.60
C ARG A 582 -17.04 -1.01 -12.72
N PHE A 583 -16.53 -2.24 -12.78
CA PHE A 583 -16.94 -3.23 -13.77
C PHE A 583 -18.40 -3.64 -13.58
N LYS A 584 -18.84 -3.91 -12.34
CA LYS A 584 -20.25 -4.12 -11.99
C LYS A 584 -21.12 -2.96 -12.50
N ARG A 585 -20.67 -1.71 -12.30
CA ARG A 585 -21.42 -0.53 -12.79
C ARG A 585 -21.53 -0.50 -14.32
N LEU A 586 -20.49 -0.91 -15.04
CA LEU A 586 -20.53 -1.01 -16.50
C LEU A 586 -21.53 -2.09 -16.95
N ILE A 587 -21.54 -3.25 -16.29
CA ILE A 587 -22.53 -4.31 -16.54
C ILE A 587 -23.94 -3.78 -16.28
N ASP A 588 -24.16 -3.14 -15.12
CA ASP A 588 -25.46 -2.57 -14.75
C ASP A 588 -25.98 -1.60 -15.83
N LEU A 589 -25.10 -0.73 -16.33
CA LEU A 589 -25.44 0.26 -17.36
C LEU A 589 -25.71 -0.40 -18.73
N ALA A 590 -24.89 -1.36 -19.13
CA ALA A 590 -25.05 -2.08 -20.40
C ALA A 590 -26.36 -2.87 -20.44
N PHE A 591 -26.64 -3.64 -19.38
CA PHE A 591 -27.87 -4.43 -19.27
C PHE A 591 -29.12 -3.55 -19.15
N ALA A 592 -29.09 -2.49 -18.34
CA ALA A 592 -30.23 -1.58 -18.21
C ALA A 592 -30.56 -0.90 -19.53
N THR A 593 -29.55 -0.42 -20.27
CA THR A 593 -29.73 0.18 -21.59
C THR A 593 -30.29 -0.84 -22.58
N ALA A 594 -29.74 -2.06 -22.62
CA ALA A 594 -30.21 -3.11 -23.52
C ALA A 594 -31.68 -3.49 -23.26
N ILE A 595 -32.07 -3.70 -22.00
CA ILE A 595 -33.46 -4.07 -21.63
C ILE A 595 -34.45 -2.93 -21.94
N LEU A 596 -34.07 -1.69 -21.67
CA LEU A 596 -34.93 -0.54 -21.97
C LEU A 596 -35.09 -0.31 -23.48
N ALA A 597 -34.00 -0.44 -24.25
CA ALA A 597 -34.03 -0.25 -25.71
C ALA A 597 -34.77 -1.39 -26.42
N LEU A 598 -34.37 -2.65 -26.18
CA LEU A 598 -34.95 -3.82 -26.83
C LEU A 598 -36.39 -4.08 -26.37
N GLY A 599 -36.71 -3.76 -25.11
CA GLY A 599 -38.07 -3.92 -24.58
C GLY A 599 -39.01 -2.76 -24.88
N SER A 600 -38.54 -1.66 -25.48
CA SER A 600 -39.34 -0.46 -25.76
C SER A 600 -40.72 -0.70 -26.41
N PRO A 601 -40.91 -1.61 -27.40
CA PRO A 601 -42.24 -1.89 -27.93
C PRO A 601 -43.16 -2.54 -26.88
N ILE A 602 -42.63 -3.41 -26.03
CA ILE A 602 -43.38 -4.08 -24.95
C ILE A 602 -43.77 -3.06 -23.87
N TRP A 603 -42.85 -2.17 -23.49
CA TRP A 603 -43.11 -1.12 -22.49
C TRP A 603 -44.21 -0.16 -22.94
N LEU A 604 -44.28 0.14 -24.24
CA LEU A 604 -45.34 0.97 -24.83
C LEU A 604 -46.70 0.27 -24.77
N ILE A 605 -46.76 -1.03 -25.08
CA ILE A 605 -47.99 -1.82 -24.97
C ILE A 605 -48.49 -1.87 -23.52
N LEU A 606 -47.59 -2.12 -22.56
CA LEU A 606 -47.96 -2.12 -21.14
C LEU A 606 -48.45 -0.74 -20.68
N ALA A 607 -47.81 0.34 -21.14
CA ALA A 607 -48.25 1.71 -20.85
C ALA A 607 -49.67 1.99 -21.37
N LEU A 608 -50.00 1.50 -22.57
CA LEU A 608 -51.35 1.60 -23.13
C LEU A 608 -52.36 0.78 -22.33
N LEU A 609 -52.04 -0.47 -21.98
CA LEU A 609 -52.91 -1.33 -21.15
C LEU A 609 -53.23 -0.67 -19.81
N ILE A 610 -52.25 -0.04 -19.15
CA ILE A 610 -52.46 0.68 -17.89
C ILE A 610 -53.42 1.86 -18.05
N LYS A 611 -53.34 2.59 -19.16
CA LYS A 611 -54.20 3.73 -19.49
C LYS A 611 -55.63 3.30 -19.81
N LEU A 612 -55.80 2.15 -20.46
CA LEU A 612 -57.10 1.57 -20.77
C LEU A 612 -57.79 0.96 -19.54
N ASP A 613 -57.02 0.37 -18.62
CA ASP A 613 -57.53 -0.32 -17.42
C ASP A 613 -57.89 0.66 -16.29
N SER A 614 -57.25 1.83 -16.17
CA SER A 614 -57.59 2.84 -15.14
C SER A 614 -57.12 4.27 -15.48
N ARG A 615 -57.86 5.29 -15.03
CA ARG A 615 -57.47 6.72 -15.19
C ARG A 615 -56.21 7.07 -14.38
N GLY A 616 -55.39 8.00 -14.87
CA GLY A 616 -54.19 8.55 -14.19
C GLY A 616 -52.84 8.24 -14.88
N PRO A 617 -51.69 8.43 -14.21
CA PRO A 617 -50.36 8.28 -14.80
C PRO A 617 -49.92 6.82 -14.97
N VAL A 618 -49.10 6.54 -15.99
CA VAL A 618 -48.54 5.20 -16.27
C VAL A 618 -47.55 4.76 -15.19
N PHE A 619 -46.71 5.68 -14.74
CA PHE A 619 -45.68 5.42 -13.74
C PHE A 619 -46.18 5.72 -12.33
N TYR A 620 -45.85 4.82 -11.41
CA TYR A 620 -45.96 5.02 -9.97
C TYR A 620 -44.57 5.36 -9.40
N ARG A 621 -44.53 6.35 -8.50
CA ARG A 621 -43.30 6.84 -7.85
C ARG A 621 -43.45 6.74 -6.34
N GLN A 622 -42.44 6.20 -5.66
CA GLN A 622 -42.44 6.07 -4.20
C GLN A 622 -41.05 6.36 -3.62
N GLU A 623 -41.00 7.03 -2.48
CA GLU A 623 -39.74 7.28 -1.78
C GLU A 623 -39.17 6.03 -1.14
N ARG A 624 -37.87 5.85 -1.32
CA ARG A 624 -37.10 4.71 -0.84
C ARG A 624 -35.74 5.15 -0.35
N VAL A 625 -35.20 4.41 0.61
CA VAL A 625 -33.85 4.63 1.16
C VAL A 625 -32.84 3.84 0.34
N GLY A 626 -31.88 4.55 -0.24
CA GLY A 626 -30.79 4.00 -1.03
C GLY A 626 -29.47 3.95 -0.26
N LYS A 627 -28.38 3.91 -1.02
CA LYS A 627 -27.03 3.79 -0.48
C LYS A 627 -26.71 4.96 0.48
N ASP A 628 -26.07 4.63 1.60
CA ASP A 628 -25.68 5.55 2.66
C ASP A 628 -26.85 6.37 3.23
N GLY A 629 -28.08 5.85 3.13
CA GLY A 629 -29.28 6.48 3.66
C GLY A 629 -29.91 7.54 2.74
N ARG A 630 -29.38 7.75 1.52
CA ARG A 630 -29.91 8.76 0.59
C ARG A 630 -31.30 8.37 0.08
N ILE A 631 -32.26 9.28 0.18
CA ILE A 631 -33.62 9.06 -0.31
C ILE A 631 -33.66 9.25 -1.84
N PHE A 632 -34.35 8.34 -2.54
CA PHE A 632 -34.60 8.44 -3.97
C PHE A 632 -36.03 7.96 -4.32
N SER A 633 -36.49 8.29 -5.52
CA SER A 633 -37.82 7.90 -6.00
C SER A 633 -37.74 6.66 -6.89
N ILE A 634 -38.26 5.52 -6.41
CA ILE A 634 -38.35 4.30 -7.21
C ILE A 634 -39.45 4.45 -8.27
N ILE A 635 -39.16 4.05 -9.50
CA ILE A 635 -40.11 4.14 -10.62
C ILE A 635 -40.64 2.73 -10.93
N LYS A 636 -41.95 2.58 -10.99
CA LYS A 636 -42.62 1.34 -11.39
C LYS A 636 -43.76 1.62 -12.37
N PHE A 637 -44.21 0.60 -13.08
CA PHE A 637 -45.52 0.69 -13.71
C PHE A 637 -46.60 0.64 -12.64
N ARG A 638 -47.66 1.42 -12.86
CA ARG A 638 -48.80 1.44 -11.94
C ARG A 638 -49.59 0.14 -12.06
N THR A 639 -49.71 -0.58 -10.95
CA THR A 639 -50.46 -1.84 -10.84
C THR A 639 -51.70 -1.74 -9.95
N MET A 640 -51.90 -0.61 -9.27
CA MET A 640 -53.03 -0.36 -8.36
C MET A 640 -53.84 0.84 -8.84
N MET A 641 -55.11 0.90 -8.44
CA MET A 641 -55.98 2.05 -8.70
C MET A 641 -55.39 3.34 -8.13
N GLN A 642 -55.69 4.47 -8.77
CA GLN A 642 -55.28 5.78 -8.27
C GLN A 642 -55.88 6.02 -6.89
N ASN A 643 -55.09 6.53 -5.95
CA ASN A 643 -55.47 6.79 -4.54
C ASN A 643 -55.69 5.54 -3.66
N ALA A 644 -55.21 4.36 -4.06
CA ALA A 644 -55.31 3.12 -3.29
C ALA A 644 -54.76 3.16 -1.84
N GLU A 645 -53.84 4.08 -1.53
CA GLU A 645 -53.25 4.25 -0.19
C GLU A 645 -53.93 5.35 0.67
N GLN A 646 -54.86 6.17 0.12
CA GLN A 646 -55.46 7.31 0.84
C GLN A 646 -56.32 6.88 2.05
N LEU A 647 -56.96 5.71 2.01
CA LEU A 647 -57.84 5.20 3.07
C LEU A 647 -57.15 4.25 4.06
N THR A 648 -55.98 3.69 3.72
CA THR A 648 -55.35 2.57 4.45
C THR A 648 -53.97 2.87 5.01
N GLY A 649 -53.33 3.96 4.55
CA GLY A 649 -51.96 4.29 4.92
C GLY A 649 -50.93 3.27 4.37
N PRO A 650 -49.66 3.38 4.79
CA PRO A 650 -48.58 2.51 4.32
C PRO A 650 -48.67 1.09 4.90
N LYS A 651 -49.46 0.22 4.27
CA LYS A 651 -49.52 -1.22 4.59
C LYS A 651 -48.78 -2.07 3.57
N TRP A 652 -48.33 -3.26 3.97
CA TRP A 652 -47.85 -4.27 3.03
C TRP A 652 -49.00 -4.77 2.15
N ALA A 653 -48.69 -5.11 0.89
CA ALA A 653 -49.70 -5.59 -0.05
C ALA A 653 -49.98 -7.07 0.22
N GLU A 654 -51.25 -7.42 0.40
CA GLU A 654 -51.70 -8.80 0.55
C GLU A 654 -51.80 -9.51 -0.82
N LYS A 655 -51.84 -10.85 -0.82
CA LYS A 655 -51.79 -11.68 -2.05
C LYS A 655 -52.96 -11.41 -3.00
N ASP A 656 -54.16 -11.17 -2.46
CA ASP A 656 -55.39 -10.87 -3.20
C ASP A 656 -55.92 -9.47 -2.87
N ASP A 657 -55.06 -8.46 -3.01
CA ASP A 657 -55.44 -7.07 -2.73
C ASP A 657 -56.45 -6.55 -3.77
N PRO A 658 -57.68 -6.15 -3.36
CA PRO A 658 -58.73 -5.70 -4.27
C PRO A 658 -58.38 -4.38 -4.99
N ARG A 659 -57.33 -3.69 -4.54
CA ARG A 659 -56.86 -2.42 -5.12
C ARG A 659 -56.02 -2.63 -6.39
N ILE A 660 -55.67 -3.87 -6.75
CA ILE A 660 -54.86 -4.21 -7.93
C ILE A 660 -55.73 -4.29 -9.19
N THR A 661 -55.30 -3.66 -10.28
CA THR A 661 -56.04 -3.69 -11.56
C THR A 661 -55.82 -5.01 -12.33
N ARG A 662 -56.63 -5.29 -13.38
CA ARG A 662 -56.51 -6.56 -14.14
C ARG A 662 -55.17 -6.64 -14.88
N ALA A 663 -54.77 -5.56 -15.54
CA ALA A 663 -53.43 -5.43 -16.13
C ALA A 663 -52.34 -5.46 -15.04
N GLY A 664 -52.62 -4.86 -13.88
CA GLY A 664 -51.76 -4.90 -12.70
C GLY A 664 -51.42 -6.31 -12.22
N ARG A 665 -52.43 -7.20 -12.17
CA ARG A 665 -52.26 -8.60 -11.76
C ARG A 665 -51.38 -9.38 -12.73
N PHE A 666 -51.58 -9.18 -14.04
CA PHE A 666 -50.71 -9.78 -15.07
C PHE A 666 -49.26 -9.29 -14.94
N MET A 667 -49.05 -7.98 -14.80
CA MET A 667 -47.70 -7.41 -14.66
C MET A 667 -46.99 -7.89 -13.39
N ARG A 668 -47.67 -7.98 -12.24
CA ARG A 668 -47.09 -8.48 -10.99
C ARG A 668 -46.68 -9.95 -11.05
N LYS A 669 -47.48 -10.81 -11.72
CA LYS A 669 -47.18 -12.24 -11.88
C LYS A 669 -45.83 -12.47 -12.56
N TRP A 670 -45.54 -11.68 -13.60
CA TRP A 670 -44.30 -11.75 -14.38
C TRP A 670 -43.25 -10.71 -13.97
N ARG A 671 -43.52 -9.92 -12.92
CA ARG A 671 -42.70 -8.78 -12.46
C ARG A 671 -42.39 -7.74 -13.53
N LEU A 672 -43.26 -7.61 -14.53
CA LEU A 672 -43.15 -6.60 -15.58
C LEU A 672 -43.30 -5.19 -15.01
N ASP A 673 -43.94 -5.03 -13.85
CA ASP A 673 -44.15 -3.74 -13.20
C ASP A 673 -42.86 -3.08 -12.70
N GLU A 674 -41.78 -3.85 -12.56
CA GLU A 674 -40.50 -3.40 -12.02
C GLU A 674 -39.50 -2.94 -13.08
N PHE A 675 -39.76 -3.15 -14.37
CA PHE A 675 -38.85 -2.76 -15.45
C PHE A 675 -38.55 -1.26 -15.52
N PRO A 676 -39.47 -0.33 -15.17
CA PRO A 676 -39.10 1.09 -15.09
C PRO A 676 -37.96 1.40 -14.09
N GLN A 677 -37.67 0.49 -13.14
CA GLN A 677 -36.53 0.63 -12.23
C GLN A 677 -35.17 0.59 -12.94
N PHE A 678 -35.08 0.05 -14.16
CA PHE A 678 -33.86 0.14 -14.96
C PHE A 678 -33.46 1.60 -15.25
N LEU A 679 -34.42 2.54 -15.25
CA LEU A 679 -34.11 3.99 -15.30
C LEU A 679 -33.40 4.48 -14.03
N ASN A 680 -33.78 3.96 -12.86
CA ASN A 680 -33.08 4.24 -11.60
C ASN A 680 -31.65 3.65 -11.62
N VAL A 681 -31.46 2.50 -12.30
CA VAL A 681 -30.13 1.92 -12.54
C VAL A 681 -29.30 2.85 -13.43
N LEU A 682 -29.85 3.36 -14.54
CA LEU A 682 -29.14 4.34 -15.39
C LEU A 682 -28.72 5.59 -14.59
N ARG A 683 -29.60 6.11 -13.71
CA ARG A 683 -29.32 7.26 -12.83
C ARG A 683 -28.30 6.98 -11.71
N GLY A 684 -27.97 5.73 -11.44
CA GLY A 684 -27.03 5.33 -10.39
C GLY A 684 -27.62 5.31 -8.99
N GLU A 685 -28.95 5.40 -8.87
CA GLU A 685 -29.70 5.29 -7.62
C GLU A 685 -29.85 3.81 -7.20
N MET A 686 -29.90 2.91 -8.19
CA MET A 686 -30.01 1.46 -8.02
C MET A 686 -28.94 0.71 -8.83
N SER A 687 -28.76 -0.57 -8.51
CA SER A 687 -27.98 -1.57 -9.27
C SER A 687 -28.92 -2.70 -9.72
N LEU A 688 -28.47 -3.56 -10.64
CA LEU A 688 -29.24 -4.75 -11.02
C LEU A 688 -29.44 -5.68 -9.82
N VAL A 689 -28.34 -5.90 -9.08
CA VAL A 689 -28.28 -6.81 -7.94
C VAL A 689 -27.86 -6.06 -6.68
N GLY A 690 -28.65 -6.23 -5.62
CA GLY A 690 -28.45 -5.60 -4.31
C GLY A 690 -29.62 -5.84 -3.36
N PRO A 691 -29.49 -5.48 -2.07
CA PRO A 691 -30.60 -5.50 -1.12
C PRO A 691 -31.74 -4.61 -1.65
N ARG A 692 -32.98 -5.08 -1.55
CA ARG A 692 -34.13 -4.32 -2.04
C ARG A 692 -34.33 -3.06 -1.18
N PRO A 693 -34.57 -1.88 -1.77
CA PRO A 693 -34.66 -0.64 -1.00
C PRO A 693 -35.98 -0.58 -0.20
N GLU A 694 -35.93 -0.07 1.03
CA GLU A 694 -37.09 0.03 1.92
C GLU A 694 -37.62 1.46 2.06
N ARG A 695 -38.87 1.61 2.52
CA ARG A 695 -39.47 2.93 2.75
C ARG A 695 -38.80 3.61 3.96
N PRO A 696 -38.59 4.94 3.94
CA PRO A 696 -37.98 5.67 5.08
C PRO A 696 -38.66 5.37 6.43
N PHE A 697 -40.00 5.34 6.43
CA PHE A 697 -40.80 4.99 7.62
C PHE A 697 -40.40 3.65 8.26
N PHE A 698 -40.23 2.60 7.45
CA PHE A 698 -39.84 1.27 7.97
C PHE A 698 -38.37 1.23 8.36
N VAL A 699 -37.49 1.96 7.67
CA VAL A 699 -36.07 2.03 8.02
C VAL A 699 -35.87 2.64 9.41
N GLU A 700 -36.59 3.72 9.74
CA GLU A 700 -36.52 4.36 11.06
C GLU A 700 -37.03 3.43 12.19
N LYS A 701 -38.07 2.65 11.92
CA LYS A 701 -38.57 1.66 12.88
C LYS A 701 -37.56 0.51 13.06
N LEU A 702 -37.13 -0.11 11.98
CA LEU A 702 -36.26 -1.29 11.99
C LEU A 702 -34.85 -0.99 12.52
N LYS A 703 -34.34 0.24 12.31
CA LYS A 703 -33.07 0.68 12.90
C LYS A 703 -33.07 0.63 14.43
N LYS A 704 -34.22 0.84 15.08
CA LYS A 704 -34.36 0.80 16.55
C LYS A 704 -34.51 -0.62 17.08
N GLU A 705 -35.19 -1.49 16.33
CA GLU A 705 -35.53 -2.85 16.77
C GLU A 705 -34.46 -3.88 16.41
N VAL A 706 -33.68 -3.66 15.35
CA VAL A 706 -32.72 -4.65 14.83
C VAL A 706 -31.29 -4.08 14.82
N PRO A 707 -30.38 -4.62 15.64
CA PRO A 707 -28.97 -4.25 15.63
C PRO A 707 -28.36 -4.39 14.23
N PHE A 708 -27.43 -3.49 13.89
CA PHE A 708 -26.72 -3.47 12.60
C PHE A 708 -27.59 -3.34 11.34
N TYR A 709 -28.89 -3.04 11.46
CA TYR A 709 -29.82 -2.94 10.31
C TYR A 709 -29.30 -2.00 9.20
N LEU A 710 -28.66 -0.88 9.57
CA LEU A 710 -28.10 0.08 8.62
C LEU A 710 -26.97 -0.47 7.73
N ARG A 711 -26.38 -1.62 8.09
CA ARG A 711 -25.28 -2.25 7.31
C ARG A 711 -25.71 -2.58 5.88
N ARG A 712 -26.98 -2.95 5.66
CA ARG A 712 -27.53 -3.23 4.32
C ARG A 712 -27.54 -2.00 3.39
N LEU A 713 -27.54 -0.79 3.96
CA LEU A 713 -27.55 0.47 3.22
C LEU A 713 -26.14 0.88 2.73
N LYS A 714 -25.09 0.13 3.07
CA LYS A 714 -23.72 0.43 2.61
C LYS A 714 -23.47 0.12 1.13
N VAL A 715 -24.38 -0.63 0.50
CA VAL A 715 -24.32 -0.97 -0.93
C VAL A 715 -25.48 -0.34 -1.68
N GLN A 716 -25.37 -0.22 -3.01
CA GLN A 716 -26.49 0.24 -3.83
C GLN A 716 -27.64 -0.77 -3.74
N PRO A 717 -28.89 -0.30 -3.60
CA PRO A 717 -30.03 -1.18 -3.62
C PRO A 717 -30.21 -1.84 -5.00
N GLY A 718 -30.73 -3.06 -5.02
CA GLY A 718 -30.93 -3.85 -6.23
C GLY A 718 -32.37 -3.83 -6.74
N ILE A 719 -32.54 -4.03 -8.06
CA ILE A 719 -33.83 -4.47 -8.63
C ILE A 719 -34.13 -5.87 -8.10
N THR A 720 -33.12 -6.76 -8.16
CA THR A 720 -33.15 -8.10 -7.57
C THR A 720 -32.10 -8.27 -6.47
N GLY A 721 -32.29 -9.24 -5.57
CA GLY A 721 -31.36 -9.52 -4.48
C GLY A 721 -31.45 -10.95 -3.98
N TRP A 722 -30.43 -11.39 -3.24
CA TRP A 722 -30.34 -12.77 -2.73
C TRP A 722 -31.54 -13.16 -1.86
N ALA A 723 -32.00 -12.25 -1.00
CA ALA A 723 -33.17 -12.46 -0.17
C ALA A 723 -34.45 -12.68 -0.99
N GLN A 724 -34.59 -12.06 -2.17
CA GLN A 724 -35.76 -12.27 -3.04
C GLN A 724 -35.75 -13.62 -3.76
N VAL A 725 -34.57 -14.22 -3.92
CA VAL A 725 -34.41 -15.53 -4.56
C VAL A 725 -34.55 -16.67 -3.53
N LYS A 726 -34.13 -16.44 -2.28
CA LYS A 726 -34.08 -17.47 -1.23
C LYS A 726 -35.15 -17.36 -0.14
N GLY A 727 -35.67 -16.17 0.12
CA GLY A 727 -36.59 -15.89 1.21
C GLY A 727 -38.07 -16.11 0.84
N THR A 728 -38.88 -16.25 1.88
CA THR A 728 -40.35 -16.19 1.84
C THR A 728 -40.84 -14.75 2.04
N TYR A 729 -42.14 -14.49 1.85
CA TYR A 729 -42.72 -13.14 1.95
C TYR A 729 -42.64 -12.56 3.37
N ASP A 730 -42.41 -11.25 3.46
CA ASP A 730 -42.33 -10.49 4.72
C ASP A 730 -43.74 -10.31 5.33
N ASN A 731 -44.17 -11.21 6.20
CA ASN A 731 -45.46 -11.10 6.91
C ASN A 731 -45.29 -10.74 8.40
N THR A 732 -44.13 -11.04 8.99
CA THR A 732 -43.80 -10.85 10.40
C THR A 732 -42.44 -10.16 10.60
N ILE A 733 -42.18 -9.66 11.82
CA ILE A 733 -40.85 -9.10 12.18
C ILE A 733 -39.74 -10.16 12.09
N GLU A 734 -40.07 -11.43 12.34
CA GLU A 734 -39.10 -12.52 12.24
C GLU A 734 -38.72 -12.82 10.78
N ASP A 735 -39.67 -12.70 9.84
CA ASP A 735 -39.38 -12.76 8.40
C ASP A 735 -38.41 -11.66 7.98
N VAL A 736 -38.56 -10.46 8.54
CA VAL A 736 -37.65 -9.33 8.28
C VAL A 736 -36.24 -9.62 8.78
N LYS A 737 -36.09 -10.29 9.93
CA LYS A 737 -34.76 -10.72 10.42
C LYS A 737 -34.16 -11.78 9.50
N GLN A 738 -34.95 -12.76 9.05
CA GLN A 738 -34.48 -13.80 8.12
C GLN A 738 -34.06 -13.20 6.77
N LYS A 739 -34.85 -12.27 6.22
CA LYS A 739 -34.49 -11.48 5.05
C LYS A 739 -33.20 -10.70 5.25
N LEU A 740 -33.02 -10.09 6.41
CA LEU A 740 -31.81 -9.35 6.75
C LEU A 740 -30.57 -10.26 6.78
N GLN A 741 -30.71 -11.51 7.24
CA GLN A 741 -29.61 -12.49 7.18
C GLN A 741 -29.18 -12.77 5.72
N TYR A 742 -30.14 -12.90 4.80
CA TYR A 742 -29.82 -13.06 3.38
C TYR A 742 -29.22 -11.80 2.75
N ASP A 743 -29.69 -10.61 3.15
CA ASP A 743 -29.11 -9.34 2.72
C ASP A 743 -27.66 -9.20 3.23
N PHE A 744 -27.39 -9.56 4.49
CA PHE A 744 -26.03 -9.58 5.04
C PHE A 744 -25.15 -10.60 4.35
N PHE A 745 -25.67 -11.80 4.08
CA PHE A 745 -24.95 -12.81 3.31
C PHE A 745 -24.54 -12.27 1.93
N TYR A 746 -25.44 -11.56 1.23
CA TYR A 746 -25.09 -10.94 -0.04
C TYR A 746 -24.04 -9.85 0.13
N VAL A 747 -24.22 -8.93 1.08
CA VAL A 747 -23.26 -7.83 1.34
C VAL A 747 -21.87 -8.39 1.67
N GLU A 748 -21.78 -9.49 2.41
CA GLU A 748 -20.50 -10.11 2.78
C GLU A 748 -19.85 -10.88 1.62
N ASN A 749 -20.64 -11.39 0.68
CA ASN A 749 -20.17 -12.26 -0.41
C ASN A 749 -20.33 -11.61 -1.79
N MET A 750 -20.45 -10.28 -1.84
CA MET A 750 -20.69 -9.54 -3.07
C MET A 750 -19.55 -9.78 -4.05
N SER A 751 -19.90 -10.26 -5.23
CA SER A 751 -18.96 -10.54 -6.32
C SER A 751 -19.69 -10.56 -7.64
N LEU A 752 -18.98 -10.32 -8.74
CA LEU A 752 -19.56 -10.46 -10.08
C LEU A 752 -20.18 -11.85 -10.31
N ALA A 753 -19.51 -12.90 -9.79
CA ALA A 753 -20.03 -14.26 -9.85
C ALA A 753 -21.31 -14.46 -9.02
N MET A 754 -21.39 -13.88 -7.81
CA MET A 754 -22.59 -13.92 -6.98
C MET A 754 -23.74 -13.14 -7.63
N ASP A 755 -23.45 -11.99 -8.22
CA ASP A 755 -24.43 -11.19 -8.95
C ASP A 755 -25.00 -11.96 -10.14
N PHE A 756 -24.13 -12.58 -10.94
CA PHE A 756 -24.54 -13.41 -12.06
C PHE A 756 -25.39 -14.61 -11.60
N LYS A 757 -25.01 -15.26 -10.50
CA LYS A 757 -25.82 -16.33 -9.89
C LYS A 757 -27.19 -15.84 -9.45
N ILE A 758 -27.29 -14.65 -8.86
CA ILE A 758 -28.58 -14.06 -8.47
C ILE A 758 -29.42 -13.79 -9.71
N LEU A 759 -28.87 -13.14 -10.74
CA LEU A 759 -29.56 -12.83 -11.98
C LEU A 759 -30.12 -14.10 -12.66
N LEU A 760 -29.33 -15.17 -12.74
CA LEU A 760 -29.77 -16.44 -13.32
C LEU A 760 -30.93 -17.06 -12.54
N ASN A 761 -30.85 -17.07 -11.20
CA ASN A 761 -31.93 -17.58 -10.37
C ASN A 761 -33.19 -16.70 -10.46
N THR A 762 -33.02 -15.38 -10.56
CA THR A 762 -34.14 -14.44 -10.76
C THR A 762 -34.84 -14.71 -12.08
N LEU A 763 -34.09 -14.95 -13.17
CA LEU A 763 -34.66 -15.33 -14.45
C LEU A 763 -35.47 -16.63 -14.35
N TYR A 764 -34.93 -17.64 -13.65
CA TYR A 764 -35.65 -18.89 -13.40
C TYR A 764 -36.95 -18.67 -12.61
N VAL A 765 -36.92 -17.87 -11.53
CA VAL A 765 -38.11 -17.54 -10.72
C VAL A 765 -39.17 -16.78 -11.54
N MET A 766 -38.73 -15.85 -12.40
CA MET A 766 -39.63 -15.10 -13.29
C MET A 766 -40.28 -16.01 -14.34
N LEU A 767 -39.51 -16.89 -14.98
CA LEU A 767 -40.02 -17.84 -15.98
C LEU A 767 -40.95 -18.90 -15.37
N ALA A 768 -40.71 -19.29 -14.11
CA ALA A 768 -41.59 -20.18 -13.36
C ALA A 768 -42.90 -19.51 -12.88
N GLY A 769 -43.09 -18.21 -13.11
CA GLY A 769 -44.28 -17.47 -12.71
C GLY A 769 -44.46 -17.31 -11.19
N LYS A 770 -43.39 -17.53 -10.41
CA LYS A 770 -43.37 -17.43 -8.93
C LYS A 770 -42.95 -16.03 -8.46
N GLY A 771 -43.27 -15.00 -9.26
CA GLY A 771 -42.94 -13.61 -8.96
C GLY A 771 -43.65 -13.04 -7.71
N GLN A 772 -44.70 -13.75 -7.27
CA GLN A 772 -45.56 -13.56 -6.10
C GLN A 772 -45.72 -14.85 -5.28
#